data_AF-A0A1I0WEN7-F1
#
_entry.id   AF-A0A1I0WEN7-F1
#
_cell.length_a   1.000
_cell.length_b   1.000
_cell.length_c   1.000
_cell.angle_alpha   90.00
_cell.angle_beta   90.00
_cell.angle_gamma   90.00
#
_symmetry.space_group_name_H-M   'P 1'
#
loop_
_entity.id
_entity.type
_entity.pdbx_description
1 polymer ?
#
loop_
_entity_poly.entity_id
_entity_poly.type
_entity_poly.pdbx_seq_one_letter_code
_entity_poly.pdbx_strand_id
1 'polypeptide(L)'
;MSYYKISDTTLKNIANALRAKTGSDALMKVSEMPDAIASIKNSDLKVGIKYNFNNNVPGDASGTIYVCSIDINLTDISLRWADNEGDLQEYTNINVEAFNVEFMEREAYIYMSEINLIPTAATRVIALVDGAVVGSFTIPVAKRLTSSVLGNHVGDVALLSDVHIGYDTSVEDLTKILSYARTIGADAVCIAGDITQQGTQAYLNNWQSARDNARGSLAVYSCTGNHEAYNDNCLIVQGQSIRAYLDTDSTSDTLPYFYKVINGDVYVFVSCFDGDVKQSRDNVMYTTAQLDWLEDVLETYRNQRVFLFAHVPPNKWAMSNNGFGIANGAYSFDVWGTSSGVLADRTRFLSLMEHYKNVIWFSGHSHIKWEYQESASMKNLNYARYNNGARLIHLSSLTVPRDLIDSDNDGLKDDSVTDYIYAESQAMIMEVYENGILLKGRDFIVDKFISIAQFYLDTAPVTVPAKEVVTLTGIEAVKTKTSYSTGESLNTNDITVTAYYSNNTSKIVTAMINTSNVDMNIQGTYQITISYTENGTTLTDTISITVEDAPVITLSSITATKTKTQYNTNESLNTDDITITAHYSDGSSQVVQGTVDTSNANMAAAGTYTITVSYSEDGITKTANITITVTSASVEPNPPSGEYVEIPLTWHNGRVDGVTGEIDDKAKYSYTDAVSVSNVSMVKATVQTNICTEYYLQLVWFNANNEMIRYSEDDRATTTTGEIVTVEMAVPSGASYLRINMKHGTTSQYYAQARSNTQLFVK
;
A
#
# COMPACT_ATOMS: atom_id res chain seq x y z
N MET A 1 56.89 -48.37 18.72
CA MET A 1 56.18 -47.44 17.83
C MET A 1 54.74 -47.38 18.29
N SER A 2 54.30 -46.20 18.67
CA SER A 2 53.22 -45.97 19.63
C SER A 2 51.84 -46.04 18.98
N TYR A 3 51.05 -47.02 19.39
CA TYR A 3 49.61 -47.12 19.13
C TYR A 3 48.86 -46.34 20.21
N TYR A 4 47.91 -45.48 19.85
CA TYR A 4 46.83 -45.12 20.76
C TYR A 4 45.67 -46.08 20.51
N LYS A 5 45.44 -46.95 21.50
CA LYS A 5 44.31 -47.88 21.59
C LYS A 5 43.21 -47.14 22.36
N ILE A 6 42.19 -46.64 21.67
CA ILE A 6 41.00 -46.10 22.35
C ILE A 6 40.23 -47.30 22.93
N SER A 7 39.98 -47.30 24.23
CA SER A 7 39.28 -48.40 24.91
C SER A 7 37.76 -48.27 24.75
N ASP A 8 37.10 -49.42 24.58
CA ASP A 8 35.64 -49.59 24.42
C ASP A 8 34.79 -48.92 25.52
N THR A 9 35.37 -48.61 26.67
CA THR A 9 34.70 -48.00 27.82
C THR A 9 34.38 -46.51 27.57
N THR A 10 35.17 -45.80 26.76
CA THR A 10 34.95 -44.37 26.45
C THR A 10 33.79 -44.18 25.47
N LEU A 11 33.67 -45.05 24.45
CA LEU A 11 32.53 -45.10 23.52
C LEU A 11 31.22 -45.46 24.23
N LYS A 12 31.25 -46.39 25.20
CA LYS A 12 30.09 -46.73 26.03
C LYS A 12 29.65 -45.59 26.95
N ASN A 13 30.58 -44.80 27.49
CA ASN A 13 30.27 -43.66 28.35
C ASN A 13 29.68 -42.48 27.57
N ILE A 14 30.11 -42.28 26.31
CA ILE A 14 29.54 -41.27 25.40
C ILE A 14 28.11 -41.66 24.97
N ALA A 15 27.88 -42.94 24.63
CA ALA A 15 26.55 -43.45 24.28
C ALA A 15 25.54 -43.39 25.45
N ASN A 16 26.00 -43.61 26.68
CA ASN A 16 25.16 -43.48 27.89
C ASN A 16 24.89 -42.01 28.27
N ALA A 17 25.84 -41.10 28.01
CA ALA A 17 25.66 -39.67 28.22
C ALA A 17 24.68 -39.03 27.22
N LEU A 18 24.63 -39.55 25.98
CA LEU A 18 23.66 -39.17 24.94
C LEU A 18 22.23 -39.66 25.25
N ARG A 19 22.07 -40.90 25.75
CA ARG A 19 20.76 -41.45 26.16
C ARG A 19 20.09 -40.72 27.33
N ALA A 20 20.88 -40.14 28.23
CA ALA A 20 20.35 -39.41 29.39
C ALA A 20 19.83 -38.00 29.05
N LYS A 21 20.10 -37.48 27.83
CA LYS A 21 19.85 -36.07 27.49
C LYS A 21 18.71 -35.84 26.48
N THR A 22 18.40 -36.79 25.59
CA THR A 22 17.48 -36.54 24.45
C THR A 22 16.27 -37.44 24.33
N GLY A 23 16.17 -38.54 25.09
CA GLY A 23 14.93 -39.35 25.21
C GLY A 23 14.31 -39.88 23.89
N SER A 24 14.98 -39.77 22.74
CA SER A 24 14.51 -40.29 21.46
C SER A 24 15.67 -40.64 20.54
N ASP A 25 15.50 -41.76 19.83
CA ASP A 25 16.39 -42.26 18.79
C ASP A 25 16.09 -41.52 17.48
N ALA A 26 16.97 -40.61 17.06
CA ALA A 26 17.06 -40.18 15.66
C ALA A 26 18.49 -39.70 15.34
N LEU A 27 19.43 -40.63 15.42
CA LEU A 27 20.73 -40.56 14.75
C LEU A 27 20.77 -41.76 13.80
N MET A 28 20.91 -41.48 12.51
CA MET A 28 20.90 -42.46 11.43
C MET A 28 21.99 -43.51 11.66
N LYS A 29 21.68 -44.80 11.47
CA LYS A 29 22.65 -45.87 11.77
C LYS A 29 23.74 -45.88 10.69
N VAL A 30 24.97 -46.20 11.10
CA VAL A 30 26.09 -46.55 10.20
C VAL A 30 25.73 -47.66 9.19
N SER A 31 24.72 -48.49 9.46
CA SER A 31 24.18 -49.48 8.52
C SER A 31 23.29 -48.90 7.40
N GLU A 32 22.93 -47.62 7.49
CA GLU A 32 22.16 -46.85 6.51
C GLU A 32 23.09 -45.93 5.69
N MET A 33 24.41 -46.05 5.86
CA MET A 33 25.41 -45.41 5.01
C MET A 33 25.22 -45.85 3.54
N PRO A 34 25.18 -44.91 2.58
CA PRO A 34 24.99 -45.24 1.18
C PRO A 34 26.19 -46.05 0.63
N ASP A 35 25.94 -46.85 -0.40
CA ASP A 35 26.88 -47.73 -1.12
C ASP A 35 28.27 -47.15 -1.46
N ALA A 36 28.46 -45.83 -1.35
CA ALA A 36 29.71 -45.10 -1.57
C ALA A 36 30.88 -45.56 -0.68
N ILE A 37 30.63 -45.90 0.60
CA ILE A 37 31.71 -46.42 1.49
C ILE A 37 32.02 -47.89 1.17
N ALA A 38 31.03 -48.65 0.69
CA ALA A 38 31.23 -50.04 0.27
C ALA A 38 32.02 -50.13 -1.05
N SER A 39 31.89 -49.16 -1.95
CA SER A 39 32.67 -49.10 -3.20
C SER A 39 34.15 -48.74 -3.01
N ILE A 40 34.53 -48.06 -1.92
CA ILE A 40 35.94 -47.70 -1.65
C ILE A 40 36.81 -48.93 -1.36
N LYS A 41 36.20 -50.07 -0.98
CA LYS A 41 36.96 -51.28 -0.63
C LYS A 41 37.57 -52.04 -1.82
N ASN A 42 37.39 -51.59 -3.07
CA ASN A 42 37.84 -52.35 -4.24
C ASN A 42 38.36 -51.53 -5.44
N SER A 43 38.61 -50.22 -5.29
CA SER A 43 39.17 -49.39 -6.38
C SER A 43 40.33 -48.55 -5.88
N ASP A 44 41.35 -48.32 -6.71
CA ASP A 44 42.54 -47.47 -6.44
C ASP A 44 42.23 -45.98 -6.16
N LEU A 45 40.95 -45.60 -6.05
CA LEU A 45 40.46 -44.24 -5.79
C LEU A 45 40.28 -44.00 -4.28
N LYS A 46 40.78 -42.85 -3.81
CA LYS A 46 40.86 -42.48 -2.37
C LYS A 46 39.64 -41.69 -1.86
N VAL A 47 38.77 -41.26 -2.77
CA VAL A 47 37.60 -40.42 -2.51
C VAL A 47 36.35 -41.07 -3.10
N GLY A 48 35.30 -41.22 -2.30
CA GLY A 48 33.97 -41.64 -2.74
C GLY A 48 33.12 -40.44 -3.15
N ILE A 49 32.43 -40.54 -4.28
CA ILE A 49 31.48 -39.52 -4.75
C ILE A 49 30.13 -40.21 -5.03
N LYS A 50 29.04 -39.62 -4.52
CA LYS A 50 27.67 -40.04 -4.83
C LYS A 50 26.85 -38.82 -5.21
N TYR A 51 26.04 -38.92 -6.25
CA TYR A 51 25.10 -37.87 -6.62
C TYR A 51 23.67 -38.38 -6.49
N ASN A 52 22.92 -37.87 -5.52
CA ASN A 52 21.50 -38.13 -5.36
C ASN A 52 20.72 -37.05 -6.12
N PHE A 53 20.25 -37.36 -7.34
CA PHE A 53 19.38 -36.45 -8.08
C PHE A 53 17.97 -36.39 -7.48
N ASN A 54 17.35 -35.20 -7.51
CA ASN A 54 15.97 -35.01 -7.04
C ASN A 54 14.93 -35.56 -8.04
N ASN A 55 15.31 -35.64 -9.32
CA ASN A 55 14.44 -36.13 -10.39
C ASN A 55 15.25 -36.81 -11.50
N ASN A 56 14.53 -37.42 -12.46
CA ASN A 56 15.11 -38.08 -13.63
C ASN A 56 15.02 -37.25 -14.93
N VAL A 57 14.79 -35.94 -14.85
CA VAL A 57 14.71 -35.06 -16.02
C VAL A 57 16.11 -34.95 -16.65
N PRO A 58 16.29 -35.19 -17.97
CA PRO A 58 17.57 -35.00 -18.64
C PRO A 58 18.05 -33.55 -18.53
N GLY A 59 19.34 -33.36 -18.21
CA GLY A 59 19.97 -32.04 -18.08
C GLY A 59 19.84 -31.38 -16.72
N ASP A 60 18.78 -31.68 -16.00
CA ASP A 60 18.52 -31.15 -14.66
C ASP A 60 19.54 -31.70 -13.66
N ALA A 61 20.35 -30.81 -13.08
CA ALA A 61 21.37 -31.13 -12.09
C ALA A 61 20.83 -31.15 -10.65
N SER A 62 19.56 -30.93 -10.42
CA SER A 62 19.05 -30.80 -9.06
C SER A 62 19.26 -32.05 -8.22
N GLY A 63 19.72 -31.84 -7.00
CA GLY A 63 20.10 -32.91 -6.11
C GLY A 63 21.21 -32.55 -5.15
N THR A 64 21.81 -33.58 -4.57
CA THR A 64 22.90 -33.43 -3.61
C THR A 64 24.07 -34.32 -4.00
N ILE A 65 25.25 -33.71 -4.15
CA ILE A 65 26.51 -34.40 -4.38
C ILE A 65 27.16 -34.63 -3.02
N TYR A 66 27.36 -35.88 -2.65
CA TYR A 66 28.07 -36.31 -1.44
C TYR A 66 29.49 -36.70 -1.79
N VAL A 67 30.44 -36.18 -1.03
CA VAL A 67 31.86 -36.52 -1.14
C VAL A 67 32.34 -37.04 0.20
N CYS A 68 33.01 -38.18 0.20
CA CYS A 68 33.64 -38.72 1.41
C CYS A 68 35.07 -39.15 1.15
N SER A 69 35.93 -38.99 2.15
CA SER A 69 37.35 -39.31 2.04
C SER A 69 37.88 -39.90 3.33
N ILE A 70 38.69 -40.95 3.21
CA ILE A 70 39.30 -41.64 4.37
C ILE A 70 40.70 -41.08 4.67
N ASP A 71 41.42 -40.60 3.64
CA ASP A 71 42.86 -40.32 3.70
C ASP A 71 43.27 -38.96 3.08
N ILE A 72 42.32 -38.19 2.54
CA ILE A 72 42.54 -36.86 1.94
C ILE A 72 41.66 -35.84 2.66
N ASN A 73 42.20 -34.67 3.00
CA ASN A 73 41.38 -33.59 3.56
C ASN A 73 40.40 -33.09 2.51
N LEU A 74 39.14 -32.94 2.88
CA LEU A 74 38.09 -32.53 1.93
C LEU A 74 38.35 -31.13 1.35
N THR A 75 39.05 -30.26 2.08
CA THR A 75 39.48 -28.93 1.63
C THR A 75 40.48 -28.95 0.48
N ASP A 76 41.20 -30.07 0.29
CA ASP A 76 42.19 -30.22 -0.78
C ASP A 76 41.56 -30.75 -2.08
N ILE A 77 40.26 -31.09 -2.03
CA ILE A 77 39.52 -31.69 -3.16
C ILE A 77 38.81 -30.61 -3.97
N SER A 78 39.08 -30.58 -5.27
CA SER A 78 38.28 -29.84 -6.25
C SER A 78 37.32 -30.76 -6.98
N LEU A 79 36.01 -30.47 -6.93
CA LEU A 79 35.03 -31.17 -7.76
C LEU A 79 34.88 -30.52 -9.13
N ARG A 80 34.83 -31.34 -10.18
CA ARG A 80 34.75 -30.90 -11.57
C ARG A 80 33.77 -31.70 -12.39
N TRP A 81 33.17 -31.03 -13.37
CA TRP A 81 32.53 -31.69 -14.48
C TRP A 81 33.58 -32.33 -15.38
N ALA A 82 33.30 -33.53 -15.88
CA ALA A 82 34.22 -34.28 -16.71
C ALA A 82 33.46 -35.09 -17.75
N ASP A 83 34.13 -35.41 -18.84
CA ASP A 83 33.65 -36.33 -19.85
C ASP A 83 34.49 -37.63 -19.87
N ASN A 84 34.52 -38.33 -21.01
CA ASN A 84 35.34 -39.53 -21.16
C ASN A 84 36.83 -39.21 -21.44
N GLU A 85 37.15 -37.99 -21.85
CA GLU A 85 38.49 -37.51 -22.18
C GLU A 85 39.17 -36.87 -20.97
N GLY A 86 38.42 -36.30 -20.03
CA GLY A 86 38.94 -35.82 -18.76
C GLY A 86 38.12 -34.68 -18.13
N ASP A 87 38.80 -33.86 -17.35
CA ASP A 87 38.26 -32.62 -16.76
C ASP A 87 37.82 -31.64 -17.87
N LEU A 88 36.60 -31.10 -17.74
CA LEU A 88 36.13 -29.99 -18.57
C LEU A 88 36.77 -28.69 -18.04
N GLN A 89 37.94 -28.34 -18.59
CA GLN A 89 38.77 -27.23 -18.10
C GLN A 89 38.15 -25.85 -18.29
N GLU A 90 37.20 -25.73 -19.21
CA GLU A 90 36.43 -24.53 -19.51
C GLU A 90 35.40 -24.18 -18.42
N TYR A 91 35.18 -25.07 -17.45
CA TYR A 91 34.33 -24.83 -16.28
C TYR A 91 35.15 -24.55 -15.02
N THR A 92 34.61 -23.70 -14.15
CA THR A 92 35.11 -23.51 -12.78
C THR A 92 34.85 -24.77 -11.94
N ASN A 93 35.40 -24.82 -10.73
CA ASN A 93 35.08 -25.88 -9.79
C ASN A 93 33.57 -25.86 -9.44
N ILE A 94 33.02 -27.03 -9.11
CA ILE A 94 31.61 -27.15 -8.65
C ILE A 94 31.46 -26.62 -7.19
N ASN A 95 32.57 -26.32 -6.49
CA ASN A 95 32.54 -25.88 -5.09
C ASN A 95 32.07 -24.41 -4.93
N VAL A 96 31.11 -24.18 -4.05
CA VAL A 96 30.84 -22.90 -3.38
C VAL A 96 31.22 -23.03 -1.90
N GLU A 97 31.71 -21.93 -1.32
CA GLU A 97 32.22 -21.84 0.05
C GLU A 97 31.18 -22.25 1.11
N ALA A 98 31.36 -23.45 1.67
CA ALA A 98 31.22 -23.79 3.09
C ALA A 98 31.07 -25.31 3.19
N PHE A 99 32.20 -26.02 3.20
CA PHE A 99 32.22 -27.31 3.89
C PHE A 99 31.89 -27.00 5.35
N ASN A 100 30.66 -27.25 5.79
CA ASN A 100 30.36 -27.36 7.22
C ASN A 100 31.09 -28.61 7.72
N VAL A 101 32.39 -28.48 7.96
CA VAL A 101 33.19 -29.51 8.60
C VAL A 101 32.87 -29.42 10.09
N GLU A 102 31.75 -30.01 10.51
CA GLU A 102 31.58 -30.29 11.94
C GLU A 102 32.71 -31.22 12.36
N PHE A 103 33.40 -30.83 13.43
CA PHE A 103 34.59 -31.48 13.97
C PHE A 103 34.40 -33.01 14.03
N MET A 104 35.13 -33.73 13.17
CA MET A 104 35.27 -35.19 13.02
C MET A 104 34.53 -35.89 11.87
N GLU A 105 33.83 -35.20 10.97
CA GLU A 105 33.13 -35.86 9.86
C GLU A 105 33.94 -35.88 8.55
N ARG A 106 34.09 -37.08 7.98
CA ARG A 106 34.85 -37.39 6.75
C ARG A 106 34.02 -37.19 5.48
N GLU A 107 33.01 -36.32 5.54
CA GLU A 107 31.95 -36.18 4.53
C GLU A 107 31.65 -34.71 4.24
N ALA A 108 31.23 -34.43 3.01
CA ALA A 108 30.77 -33.14 2.53
C ALA A 108 29.58 -33.30 1.60
N TYR A 109 28.76 -32.27 1.49
CA TYR A 109 27.64 -32.23 0.58
C TYR A 109 27.58 -30.90 -0.17
N ILE A 110 27.21 -30.97 -1.45
CA ILE A 110 26.94 -29.81 -2.31
C ILE A 110 25.51 -29.91 -2.80
N TYR A 111 24.78 -28.80 -2.69
CA TYR A 111 23.39 -28.73 -3.14
C TYR A 111 23.30 -28.10 -4.52
N MET A 112 22.71 -28.82 -5.46
CA MET A 112 22.41 -28.34 -6.81
C MET A 112 20.92 -28.03 -6.89
N SER A 113 20.57 -26.82 -7.33
CA SER A 113 19.20 -26.31 -7.44
C SER A 113 18.42 -26.94 -8.61
N GLU A 114 17.09 -26.87 -8.55
CA GLU A 114 16.11 -27.36 -9.56
C GLU A 114 16.30 -26.82 -10.97
N ILE A 115 17.04 -25.73 -11.09
CA ILE A 115 17.31 -25.07 -12.36
C ILE A 115 18.69 -25.38 -12.92
N ASN A 116 19.58 -25.97 -12.12
CA ASN A 116 20.97 -26.14 -12.54
C ASN A 116 21.07 -27.12 -13.70
N LEU A 117 21.98 -26.84 -14.62
CA LEU A 117 22.23 -27.63 -15.81
C LEU A 117 23.50 -28.46 -15.63
N ILE A 118 23.40 -29.76 -15.87
CA ILE A 118 24.56 -30.62 -16.13
C ILE A 118 25.13 -30.18 -17.49
N PRO A 119 26.41 -29.75 -17.58
CA PRO A 119 27.01 -29.38 -18.85
C PRO A 119 26.78 -30.46 -19.91
N THR A 120 26.46 -30.07 -21.13
CA THR A 120 26.04 -31.01 -22.20
C THR A 120 27.12 -32.04 -22.54
N ALA A 121 28.40 -31.67 -22.39
CA ALA A 121 29.54 -32.58 -22.56
C ALA A 121 29.78 -33.51 -21.34
N ALA A 122 29.29 -33.15 -20.15
CA ALA A 122 29.62 -33.87 -18.93
C ALA A 122 28.98 -35.27 -18.90
N THR A 123 29.82 -36.28 -18.68
CA THR A 123 29.40 -37.66 -18.44
C THR A 123 29.71 -38.13 -17.03
N ARG A 124 30.52 -37.36 -16.29
CA ARG A 124 31.04 -37.68 -14.96
C ARG A 124 31.18 -36.42 -14.10
N VAL A 125 31.20 -36.65 -12.79
CA VAL A 125 31.79 -35.72 -11.81
C VAL A 125 33.09 -36.38 -11.32
N ILE A 126 34.16 -35.61 -11.21
CA ILE A 126 35.45 -36.09 -10.71
C ILE A 126 35.90 -35.25 -9.50
N ALA A 127 36.67 -35.89 -8.63
CA ALA A 127 37.42 -35.24 -7.56
C ALA A 127 38.90 -35.20 -7.95
N LEU A 128 39.49 -34.00 -7.91
CA LEU A 128 40.89 -33.74 -8.20
C LEU A 128 41.65 -33.30 -6.94
N VAL A 129 42.88 -33.77 -6.80
CA VAL A 129 43.89 -33.24 -5.86
C VAL A 129 45.18 -33.04 -6.65
N ASP A 130 45.73 -31.81 -6.63
CA ASP A 130 46.92 -31.43 -7.40
C ASP A 130 46.85 -31.84 -8.89
N GLY A 131 45.64 -31.76 -9.48
CA GLY A 131 45.36 -32.13 -10.87
C GLY A 131 45.21 -33.64 -11.14
N ALA A 132 45.40 -34.51 -10.15
CA ALA A 132 45.19 -35.95 -10.28
C ALA A 132 43.76 -36.36 -9.88
N VAL A 133 43.14 -37.25 -10.65
CA VAL A 133 41.82 -37.82 -10.34
C VAL A 133 41.92 -38.79 -9.17
N VAL A 134 41.27 -38.46 -8.06
CA VAL A 134 41.24 -39.25 -6.81
C VAL A 134 39.88 -39.87 -6.50
N GLY A 135 38.83 -39.45 -7.22
CA GLY A 135 37.48 -39.99 -7.10
C GLY A 135 36.64 -39.65 -8.33
N SER A 136 35.57 -40.42 -8.57
CA SER A 136 34.66 -40.14 -9.68
C SER A 136 33.28 -40.74 -9.49
N PHE A 137 32.27 -40.06 -10.02
CA PHE A 137 30.90 -40.53 -10.18
C PHE A 137 30.51 -40.45 -11.67
N THR A 138 29.88 -41.50 -12.20
CA THR A 138 29.36 -41.50 -13.57
C THR A 138 27.92 -41.02 -13.59
N ILE A 139 27.64 -39.96 -14.35
CA ILE A 139 26.30 -39.40 -14.50
C ILE A 139 25.45 -40.42 -15.28
N PRO A 140 24.27 -40.84 -14.79
CA PRO A 140 23.39 -41.76 -15.51
C PRO A 140 23.06 -41.26 -16.92
N VAL A 141 23.04 -42.14 -17.92
CA VAL A 141 22.74 -41.75 -19.31
C VAL A 141 21.39 -41.04 -19.44
N ALA A 142 20.38 -41.47 -18.68
CA ALA A 142 19.06 -40.84 -18.66
C ALA A 142 19.04 -39.41 -18.10
N LYS A 143 20.08 -39.00 -17.35
CA LYS A 143 20.23 -37.63 -16.83
C LYS A 143 20.97 -36.70 -17.78
N ARG A 144 21.59 -37.22 -18.86
CA ARG A 144 22.38 -36.39 -19.79
C ARG A 144 21.46 -35.78 -20.84
N LEU A 145 21.63 -34.48 -21.11
CA LEU A 145 20.97 -33.84 -22.23
C LEU A 145 21.46 -34.43 -23.55
N THR A 146 20.54 -34.60 -24.48
CA THR A 146 20.82 -35.09 -25.83
C THR A 146 20.15 -34.18 -26.84
N SER A 147 20.68 -34.16 -28.07
CA SER A 147 20.06 -33.42 -29.17
C SER A 147 18.61 -33.84 -29.43
N SER A 148 18.25 -35.10 -29.18
CA SER A 148 16.85 -35.55 -29.28
C SER A 148 15.91 -34.92 -28.26
N VAL A 149 16.41 -34.47 -27.10
CA VAL A 149 15.60 -33.78 -26.08
C VAL A 149 15.47 -32.30 -26.42
N LEU A 150 16.55 -31.66 -26.86
CA LEU A 150 16.57 -30.23 -27.16
C LEU A 150 15.89 -29.87 -28.48
N GLY A 151 15.90 -30.78 -29.46
CA GLY A 151 15.53 -30.46 -30.84
C GLY A 151 16.65 -29.73 -31.57
N ASN A 152 16.32 -29.09 -32.69
CA ASN A 152 17.32 -28.34 -33.47
C ASN A 152 17.78 -27.09 -32.70
N HIS A 153 19.04 -26.72 -32.89
CA HIS A 153 19.57 -25.43 -32.47
C HIS A 153 18.92 -24.31 -33.30
N VAL A 154 18.49 -23.25 -32.63
CA VAL A 154 17.76 -22.11 -33.21
C VAL A 154 18.64 -20.87 -33.28
N GLY A 155 19.47 -20.64 -32.26
CA GLY A 155 20.35 -19.48 -32.21
C GLY A 155 21.02 -19.27 -30.85
N ASP A 156 22.00 -18.38 -30.82
CA ASP A 156 22.79 -18.04 -29.64
C ASP A 156 22.75 -16.54 -29.36
N VAL A 157 22.57 -16.16 -28.10
CA VAL A 157 22.50 -14.76 -27.69
C VAL A 157 23.36 -14.54 -26.44
N ALA A 158 24.18 -13.50 -26.45
CA ALA A 158 24.87 -13.05 -25.24
C ALA A 158 23.94 -12.13 -24.42
N LEU A 159 23.83 -12.40 -23.12
CA LEU A 159 22.97 -11.70 -22.17
C LEU A 159 23.82 -10.98 -21.12
N LEU A 160 23.60 -9.67 -20.99
CA LEU A 160 24.39 -8.78 -20.13
C LEU A 160 23.45 -7.94 -19.25
N SER A 161 23.99 -7.41 -18.15
CA SER A 161 23.41 -6.30 -17.40
C SER A 161 24.51 -5.49 -16.74
N ASP A 162 24.19 -4.26 -16.33
CA ASP A 162 25.03 -3.47 -15.43
C ASP A 162 26.46 -3.29 -15.98
N VAL A 163 26.54 -2.74 -17.19
CA VAL A 163 27.81 -2.43 -17.89
C VAL A 163 28.45 -1.17 -17.31
N HIS A 164 27.64 -0.20 -16.89
CA HIS A 164 28.09 1.02 -16.22
C HIS A 164 29.25 1.73 -16.92
N ILE A 165 29.15 2.02 -18.23
CA ILE A 165 30.16 2.83 -18.92
C ILE A 165 30.42 4.12 -18.11
N GLY A 166 31.66 4.26 -17.65
CA GLY A 166 32.05 5.25 -16.65
C GLY A 166 32.82 4.64 -15.47
N TYR A 167 32.55 3.38 -15.14
CA TYR A 167 33.33 2.61 -14.17
C TYR A 167 34.65 2.11 -14.76
N ASP A 168 35.61 1.84 -13.87
CA ASP A 168 36.86 1.19 -14.21
C ASP A 168 36.56 -0.16 -14.88
N THR A 169 37.37 -0.53 -15.89
CA THR A 169 37.25 -1.73 -16.76
C THR A 169 36.00 -1.86 -17.64
N SER A 170 34.92 -1.08 -17.44
CA SER A 170 33.66 -1.17 -18.21
C SER A 170 33.81 -1.33 -19.74
N VAL A 171 34.69 -0.54 -20.36
CA VAL A 171 34.96 -0.60 -21.81
C VAL A 171 35.72 -1.87 -22.19
N GLU A 172 36.67 -2.31 -21.37
CA GLU A 172 37.44 -3.53 -21.61
C GLU A 172 36.55 -4.77 -21.50
N ASP A 173 35.72 -4.84 -20.46
CA ASP A 173 34.82 -5.97 -20.22
C ASP A 173 33.76 -6.08 -21.31
N LEU A 174 33.16 -4.95 -21.72
CA LEU A 174 32.28 -4.88 -22.89
C LEU A 174 33.00 -5.37 -24.16
N THR A 175 34.26 -4.98 -24.36
CA THR A 175 35.04 -5.40 -25.52
C THR A 175 35.27 -6.92 -25.53
N LYS A 176 35.59 -7.50 -24.36
CA LYS A 176 35.80 -8.95 -24.21
C LYS A 176 34.55 -9.75 -24.55
N ILE A 177 33.39 -9.41 -23.96
CA ILE A 177 32.13 -10.12 -24.24
C ILE A 177 31.69 -9.96 -25.69
N LEU A 178 31.81 -8.76 -26.29
CA LEU A 178 31.46 -8.56 -27.71
C LEU A 178 32.41 -9.32 -28.65
N SER A 179 33.68 -9.49 -28.29
CA SER A 179 34.62 -10.35 -29.02
C SER A 179 34.26 -11.83 -28.89
N TYR A 180 33.90 -12.27 -27.68
CA TYR A 180 33.49 -13.64 -27.43
C TYR A 180 32.18 -13.99 -28.17
N ALA A 181 31.17 -13.11 -28.10
CA ALA A 181 29.91 -13.26 -28.82
C ALA A 181 30.12 -13.42 -30.33
N ARG A 182 31.05 -12.66 -30.93
CA ARG A 182 31.45 -12.86 -32.34
C ARG A 182 32.11 -14.21 -32.59
N THR A 183 32.95 -14.65 -31.66
CA THR A 183 33.70 -15.91 -31.79
C THR A 183 32.77 -17.11 -31.78
N ILE A 184 31.71 -17.08 -30.97
CA ILE A 184 30.69 -18.13 -30.95
C ILE A 184 29.63 -17.96 -32.04
N GLY A 185 29.65 -16.86 -32.79
CA GLY A 185 28.67 -16.59 -33.85
C GLY A 185 27.29 -16.24 -33.34
N ALA A 186 27.18 -15.57 -32.18
CA ALA A 186 25.90 -15.17 -31.60
C ALA A 186 25.10 -14.28 -32.55
N ASP A 187 23.79 -14.49 -32.59
CA ASP A 187 22.84 -13.73 -33.41
C ASP A 187 22.70 -12.29 -32.91
N ALA A 188 22.78 -12.08 -31.60
CA ALA A 188 22.70 -10.77 -30.96
C ALA A 188 23.34 -10.73 -29.57
N VAL A 189 23.50 -9.51 -29.07
CA VAL A 189 23.80 -9.22 -27.68
C VAL A 189 22.65 -8.40 -27.09
N CYS A 190 22.04 -8.91 -26.02
CA CYS A 190 20.88 -8.30 -25.38
C CYS A 190 21.21 -7.90 -23.94
N ILE A 191 20.92 -6.65 -23.58
CA ILE A 191 21.37 -6.04 -22.33
C ILE A 191 20.17 -5.56 -21.50
N ALA A 192 20.11 -6.01 -20.25
CA ALA A 192 19.03 -5.74 -19.32
C ALA A 192 19.27 -4.45 -18.49
N GLY A 193 19.67 -3.35 -19.12
CA GLY A 193 19.78 -2.03 -18.47
C GLY A 193 21.13 -1.70 -17.84
N ASP A 194 21.23 -0.48 -17.32
CA ASP A 194 22.43 0.13 -16.73
C ASP A 194 23.66 0.04 -17.65
N ILE A 195 23.48 0.53 -18.88
CA ILE A 195 24.56 0.57 -19.89
C ILE A 195 25.58 1.68 -19.61
N THR A 196 25.19 2.69 -18.84
CA THR A 196 26.00 3.85 -18.47
C THR A 196 25.90 4.11 -16.99
N GLN A 197 26.90 4.79 -16.41
CA GLN A 197 26.82 5.24 -15.02
C GLN A 197 25.74 6.34 -14.84
N GLN A 198 25.43 7.11 -15.88
CA GLN A 198 24.36 8.11 -15.89
C GLN A 198 23.85 8.31 -17.31
N GLY A 199 22.54 8.47 -17.50
CA GLY A 199 21.91 8.69 -18.81
C GLY A 199 22.10 10.06 -19.45
N THR A 200 23.19 10.77 -19.15
CA THR A 200 23.49 12.06 -19.79
C THR A 200 24.04 11.84 -21.19
N GLN A 201 23.93 12.87 -22.04
CA GLN A 201 24.42 12.84 -23.42
C GLN A 201 25.90 12.42 -23.53
N ALA A 202 26.75 12.83 -22.57
CA ALA A 202 28.17 12.51 -22.59
C ALA A 202 28.44 11.01 -22.37
N TYR A 203 27.80 10.41 -21.36
CA TYR A 203 27.94 8.98 -21.09
C TYR A 203 27.33 8.12 -22.20
N LEU A 204 26.18 8.53 -22.75
CA LEU A 204 25.54 7.82 -23.88
C LEU A 204 26.41 7.85 -25.14
N ASN A 205 27.13 8.94 -25.41
CA ASN A 205 28.11 9.02 -26.50
C ASN A 205 29.32 8.10 -26.26
N ASN A 206 29.79 8.01 -25.00
CA ASN A 206 30.88 7.09 -24.64
C ASN A 206 30.45 5.64 -24.80
N TRP A 207 29.23 5.30 -24.35
CA TRP A 207 28.61 3.99 -24.57
C TRP A 207 28.54 3.65 -26.06
N GLN A 208 27.98 4.54 -26.87
CA GLN A 208 27.88 4.34 -28.32
C GLN A 208 29.25 4.07 -28.93
N SER A 209 30.26 4.87 -28.55
CA SER A 209 31.62 4.71 -29.06
C SER A 209 32.24 3.38 -28.66
N ALA A 210 32.15 2.99 -27.38
CA ALA A 210 32.68 1.72 -26.88
C ALA A 210 32.01 0.52 -27.56
N ARG A 211 30.68 0.52 -27.61
CA ARG A 211 29.85 -0.49 -28.26
C ARG A 211 30.17 -0.62 -29.75
N ASP A 212 30.18 0.49 -30.49
CA ASP A 212 30.34 0.48 -31.95
C ASP A 212 31.77 0.10 -32.38
N ASN A 213 32.78 0.44 -31.57
CA ASN A 213 34.16 0.02 -31.81
C ASN A 213 34.38 -1.49 -31.62
N ALA A 214 33.64 -2.12 -30.70
CA ALA A 214 33.86 -3.52 -30.32
C ALA A 214 32.89 -4.51 -31.00
N ARG A 215 31.65 -4.10 -31.32
CA ARG A 215 30.60 -5.03 -31.80
C ARG A 215 30.82 -5.55 -33.22
N GLY A 216 31.54 -4.83 -34.06
CA GLY A 216 31.63 -5.15 -35.49
C GLY A 216 30.24 -5.15 -36.15
N SER A 217 29.85 -6.27 -36.76
CA SER A 217 28.51 -6.45 -37.35
C SER A 217 27.47 -7.00 -36.39
N LEU A 218 27.82 -7.31 -35.13
CA LEU A 218 26.84 -7.80 -34.17
C LEU A 218 25.77 -6.76 -33.91
N ALA A 219 24.54 -7.25 -33.84
CA ALA A 219 23.43 -6.50 -33.29
C ALA A 219 23.57 -6.42 -31.76
N VAL A 220 23.37 -5.22 -31.21
CA VAL A 220 23.42 -4.99 -29.76
C VAL A 220 22.17 -4.22 -29.37
N TYR A 221 21.34 -4.84 -28.53
CA TYR A 221 20.05 -4.31 -28.10
C TYR A 221 20.02 -4.16 -26.58
N SER A 222 19.47 -3.05 -26.08
CA SER A 222 19.39 -2.78 -24.65
C SER A 222 18.06 -2.12 -24.28
N CYS A 223 17.59 -2.36 -23.06
CA CYS A 223 16.71 -1.42 -22.36
C CYS A 223 17.56 -0.45 -21.53
N THR A 224 16.96 0.58 -20.95
CA THR A 224 17.58 1.37 -19.88
C THR A 224 17.43 0.70 -18.52
N GLY A 225 18.32 1.05 -17.59
CA GLY A 225 18.12 0.84 -16.17
C GLY A 225 17.92 2.16 -15.42
N ASN A 226 18.05 2.13 -14.10
CA ASN A 226 17.88 3.32 -13.27
C ASN A 226 19.01 4.34 -13.48
N HIS A 227 20.20 3.93 -13.89
CA HIS A 227 21.30 4.87 -14.14
C HIS A 227 21.04 5.76 -15.36
N GLU A 228 20.35 5.24 -16.37
CA GLU A 228 19.94 6.03 -17.53
C GLU A 228 18.83 7.04 -17.24
N ALA A 229 18.16 6.93 -16.09
CA ALA A 229 17.08 7.81 -15.65
C ALA A 229 17.35 8.47 -14.28
N TYR A 230 18.60 8.46 -13.82
CA TYR A 230 18.99 8.74 -12.43
C TYR A 230 18.74 10.18 -11.94
N ASN A 231 18.69 11.14 -12.85
CA ASN A 231 18.54 12.57 -12.51
C ASN A 231 18.02 13.39 -13.70
N ASP A 232 17.59 14.62 -13.43
CA ASP A 232 17.01 15.58 -14.37
C ASP A 232 17.88 15.93 -15.59
N ASN A 233 19.19 15.63 -15.56
CA ASN A 233 20.07 15.83 -16.72
C ASN A 233 20.11 14.63 -17.66
N CYS A 234 19.45 13.53 -17.32
CA CYS A 234 19.38 12.35 -18.17
C CYS A 234 18.42 12.59 -19.33
N LEU A 235 18.80 12.13 -20.52
CA LEU A 235 18.06 12.44 -21.75
C LEU A 235 16.62 11.93 -21.71
N ILE A 236 16.40 10.72 -21.16
CA ILE A 236 15.06 10.14 -21.04
C ILE A 236 14.14 10.95 -20.12
N VAL A 237 14.69 11.46 -19.01
CA VAL A 237 13.97 12.31 -18.04
C VAL A 237 13.62 13.66 -18.66
N GLN A 238 14.48 14.17 -19.55
CA GLN A 238 14.23 15.39 -20.33
C GLN A 238 13.28 15.19 -21.52
N GLY A 239 12.72 13.99 -21.70
CA GLY A 239 11.86 13.65 -22.83
C GLY A 239 12.59 13.62 -24.18
N GLN A 240 13.92 13.49 -24.17
CA GLN A 240 14.73 13.38 -25.38
C GLN A 240 14.82 11.93 -25.85
N SER A 241 14.94 11.76 -27.17
CA SER A 241 15.10 10.43 -27.78
C SER A 241 16.45 9.83 -27.39
N ILE A 242 16.42 8.60 -26.86
CA ILE A 242 17.62 7.81 -26.57
C ILE A 242 17.73 6.56 -27.44
N ARG A 243 16.80 6.38 -28.38
CA ARG A 243 16.62 5.09 -29.06
C ARG A 243 17.85 4.63 -29.85
N ALA A 244 18.58 5.54 -30.49
CA ALA A 244 19.81 5.18 -31.22
C ALA A 244 20.93 4.59 -30.31
N TYR A 245 20.89 4.86 -29.00
CA TYR A 245 21.81 4.26 -28.03
C TYR A 245 21.40 2.84 -27.62
N LEU A 246 20.12 2.50 -27.75
CA LEU A 246 19.53 1.25 -27.30
C LEU A 246 19.42 0.19 -28.40
N ASP A 247 19.20 0.61 -29.63
CA ASP A 247 18.96 -0.26 -30.78
C ASP A 247 19.87 0.12 -31.93
N THR A 248 20.85 -0.73 -32.23
CA THR A 248 21.83 -0.49 -33.30
C THR A 248 21.22 -0.39 -34.69
N ASP A 249 19.98 -0.84 -34.88
CA ASP A 249 19.30 -0.79 -36.18
C ASP A 249 18.30 0.37 -36.27
N SER A 250 18.12 1.16 -35.20
CA SER A 250 17.12 2.23 -35.21
C SER A 250 17.56 3.39 -36.11
N THR A 251 16.68 3.76 -37.05
CA THR A 251 16.88 4.91 -37.94
C THR A 251 15.77 5.96 -37.87
N SER A 252 14.68 5.73 -37.11
CA SER A 252 13.49 6.61 -37.20
C SER A 252 12.58 6.67 -35.96
N ASP A 253 12.62 5.71 -35.04
CA ASP A 253 11.77 5.73 -33.83
C ASP A 253 12.49 6.39 -32.65
N THR A 254 11.75 7.14 -31.84
CA THR A 254 12.24 7.83 -30.64
C THR A 254 11.87 7.14 -29.34
N LEU A 255 11.02 6.10 -29.38
CA LEU A 255 10.55 5.42 -28.18
C LEU A 255 11.69 4.65 -27.50
N PRO A 256 11.81 4.74 -26.15
CA PRO A 256 12.85 4.04 -25.41
C PRO A 256 12.56 2.53 -25.24
N TYR A 257 11.47 2.01 -25.79
CA TYR A 257 11.05 0.61 -25.69
C TYR A 257 10.75 0.02 -27.07
N PHE A 258 10.98 -1.29 -27.23
CA PHE A 258 10.80 -1.99 -28.50
C PHE A 258 10.87 -3.49 -28.38
N TYR A 259 10.57 -4.17 -29.49
CA TYR A 259 10.92 -5.56 -29.66
C TYR A 259 11.67 -5.83 -30.97
N LYS A 260 12.36 -6.96 -31.01
CA LYS A 260 12.97 -7.55 -32.21
C LYS A 260 12.51 -8.99 -32.33
N VAL A 261 12.36 -9.46 -33.56
CA VAL A 261 12.12 -10.88 -33.83
C VAL A 261 13.41 -11.45 -34.40
N ILE A 262 14.02 -12.38 -33.68
CA ILE A 262 15.29 -13.02 -34.05
C ILE A 262 15.02 -14.52 -34.10
N ASN A 263 15.26 -15.13 -35.27
CA ASN A 263 15.04 -16.56 -35.51
C ASN A 263 13.65 -17.09 -35.09
N GLY A 264 12.62 -16.22 -35.12
CA GLY A 264 11.23 -16.54 -34.79
C GLY A 264 10.84 -16.30 -33.32
N ASP A 265 11.80 -16.05 -32.44
CA ASP A 265 11.57 -15.67 -31.05
C ASP A 265 11.55 -14.15 -30.88
N VAL A 266 10.86 -13.67 -29.84
CA VAL A 266 10.56 -12.25 -29.64
C VAL A 266 11.36 -11.71 -28.47
N TYR A 267 12.18 -10.69 -28.72
CA TYR A 267 13.04 -10.05 -27.74
C TYR A 267 12.48 -8.66 -27.45
N VAL A 268 11.93 -8.45 -26.25
CA VAL A 268 11.21 -7.23 -25.84
C VAL A 268 12.07 -6.46 -24.85
N PHE A 269 12.30 -5.18 -25.11
CA PHE A 269 13.10 -4.27 -24.29
C PHE A 269 12.21 -3.17 -23.74
N VAL A 270 12.05 -3.13 -22.42
CA VAL A 270 11.23 -2.14 -21.72
C VAL A 270 12.13 -1.30 -20.83
N SER A 271 12.30 -0.05 -21.23
CA SER A 271 13.17 0.91 -20.54
C SER A 271 12.49 1.54 -19.33
N CYS A 272 13.22 1.65 -18.22
CA CYS A 272 12.84 2.47 -17.08
C CYS A 272 12.59 3.91 -17.53
N PHE A 273 11.41 4.45 -17.23
CA PHE A 273 11.00 5.81 -17.62
C PHE A 273 11.51 6.86 -16.65
N ASP A 274 11.33 6.61 -15.35
CA ASP A 274 11.82 7.46 -14.27
C ASP A 274 12.70 6.64 -13.34
N GLY A 275 13.91 7.16 -13.12
CA GLY A 275 14.94 6.57 -12.29
C GLY A 275 15.34 7.50 -11.15
N ASP A 276 14.50 8.45 -10.73
CA ASP A 276 14.72 9.19 -9.49
C ASP A 276 14.52 8.25 -8.27
N VAL A 277 15.36 7.23 -8.18
CA VAL A 277 15.49 6.31 -7.04
C VAL A 277 16.06 7.04 -5.81
N LYS A 278 16.07 8.38 -5.79
CA LYS A 278 16.34 9.18 -4.60
C LYS A 278 15.19 9.07 -3.61
N GLN A 279 15.07 7.91 -2.95
CA GLN A 279 14.34 7.73 -1.69
C GLN A 279 12.87 8.19 -1.67
N SER A 280 12.30 8.52 -2.83
CA SER A 280 10.93 8.96 -3.04
C SER A 280 10.08 7.69 -3.20
N ARG A 281 9.09 7.54 -2.33
CA ARG A 281 8.24 6.33 -2.26
C ARG A 281 7.23 6.21 -3.43
N ASP A 282 7.36 7.05 -4.46
CA ASP A 282 6.33 7.36 -5.46
C ASP A 282 6.82 7.30 -6.93
N ASN A 283 7.81 6.46 -7.24
CA ASN A 283 8.42 6.43 -8.58
C ASN A 283 7.58 5.68 -9.62
N VAL A 284 7.45 6.25 -10.83
CA VAL A 284 6.77 5.63 -11.98
C VAL A 284 7.81 4.92 -12.85
N MET A 285 7.95 3.60 -12.66
CA MET A 285 8.90 2.79 -13.44
C MET A 285 8.58 2.76 -14.94
N TYR A 286 7.29 2.62 -15.26
CA TYR A 286 6.77 2.58 -16.61
C TYR A 286 5.53 3.46 -16.72
N THR A 287 5.44 4.24 -17.79
CA THR A 287 4.23 4.99 -18.12
C THR A 287 3.08 4.06 -18.51
N THR A 288 1.85 4.55 -18.41
CA THR A 288 0.66 3.82 -18.91
C THR A 288 0.83 3.41 -20.38
N ALA A 289 1.34 4.31 -21.23
CA ALA A 289 1.58 4.02 -22.65
C ALA A 289 2.62 2.90 -22.87
N GLN A 290 3.64 2.79 -22.02
CA GLN A 290 4.59 1.68 -22.06
C GLN A 290 3.93 0.36 -21.70
N LEU A 291 3.07 0.35 -20.68
CA LEU A 291 2.36 -0.86 -20.26
C LEU A 291 1.29 -1.28 -21.26
N ASP A 292 0.61 -0.32 -21.90
CA ASP A 292 -0.31 -0.58 -23.02
C ASP A 292 0.42 -1.24 -24.18
N TRP A 293 1.54 -0.63 -24.60
CA TRP A 293 2.37 -1.19 -25.68
C TRP A 293 2.93 -2.57 -25.32
N LEU A 294 3.41 -2.76 -24.09
CA LEU A 294 3.93 -4.06 -23.64
C LEU A 294 2.84 -5.12 -23.70
N GLU A 295 1.65 -4.80 -23.20
CA GLU A 295 0.50 -5.69 -23.25
C GLU A 295 0.12 -6.07 -24.69
N ASP A 296 0.08 -5.11 -25.61
CA ASP A 296 -0.18 -5.36 -27.03
C ASP A 296 0.85 -6.29 -27.67
N VAL A 297 2.15 -6.08 -27.37
CA VAL A 297 3.23 -6.94 -27.85
C VAL A 297 3.08 -8.36 -27.29
N LEU A 298 2.83 -8.49 -25.98
CA LEU A 298 2.67 -9.79 -25.34
C LEU A 298 1.44 -10.54 -25.86
N GLU A 299 0.31 -9.86 -26.08
CA GLU A 299 -0.90 -10.47 -26.66
C GLU A 299 -0.66 -10.89 -28.12
N THR A 300 0.03 -10.04 -28.90
CA THR A 300 0.39 -10.34 -30.30
C THR A 300 1.26 -11.59 -30.39
N TYR A 301 2.22 -11.74 -29.47
CA TYR A 301 3.21 -12.81 -29.46
C TYR A 301 2.99 -13.90 -28.41
N ARG A 302 1.75 -14.03 -27.91
CA ARG A 302 1.40 -14.93 -26.79
C ARG A 302 1.64 -16.42 -27.07
N ASN A 303 1.83 -16.82 -28.33
CA ASN A 303 2.12 -18.19 -28.73
C ASN A 303 3.56 -18.39 -29.24
N GLN A 304 4.41 -17.36 -29.16
CA GLN A 304 5.85 -17.44 -29.40
C GLN A 304 6.59 -17.42 -28.06
N ARG A 305 7.88 -17.77 -28.05
CA ARG A 305 8.71 -17.49 -26.88
C ARG A 305 9.03 -16.01 -26.84
N VAL A 306 8.93 -15.44 -25.65
CA VAL A 306 9.20 -14.02 -25.41
C VAL A 306 10.32 -13.89 -24.40
N PHE A 307 11.40 -13.24 -24.80
CA PHE A 307 12.51 -12.83 -23.95
C PHE A 307 12.33 -11.36 -23.59
N LEU A 308 11.92 -11.09 -22.35
CA LEU A 308 11.70 -9.75 -21.85
C LEU A 308 12.97 -9.23 -21.15
N PHE A 309 13.40 -8.03 -21.50
CA PHE A 309 14.50 -7.30 -20.87
C PHE A 309 13.90 -6.09 -20.18
N ALA A 310 13.92 -6.14 -18.85
CA ALA A 310 13.46 -5.06 -17.98
C ALA A 310 14.37 -5.07 -16.74
N HIS A 311 14.95 -3.91 -16.43
CA HIS A 311 16.12 -3.85 -15.57
C HIS A 311 15.83 -4.22 -14.11
N VAL A 312 14.85 -3.56 -13.49
CA VAL A 312 14.59 -3.66 -12.05
C VAL A 312 13.42 -4.61 -11.74
N PRO A 313 13.63 -5.71 -10.99
CA PRO A 313 12.54 -6.56 -10.54
C PRO A 313 11.90 -6.00 -9.25
N PRO A 314 10.58 -6.17 -9.03
CA PRO A 314 9.93 -5.73 -7.79
C PRO A 314 10.37 -6.58 -6.60
N ASN A 315 10.53 -5.96 -5.42
CA ASN A 315 11.04 -6.64 -4.22
C ASN A 315 9.98 -7.57 -3.59
N LYS A 316 10.40 -8.74 -3.09
CA LYS A 316 9.59 -9.74 -2.40
C LYS A 316 8.93 -9.20 -1.12
N TRP A 317 9.58 -8.32 -0.35
CA TRP A 317 9.04 -7.83 0.94
C TRP A 317 7.83 -6.89 0.81
N ALA A 318 7.67 -6.23 -0.35
CA ALA A 318 6.51 -5.38 -0.63
C ALA A 318 5.28 -6.16 -1.12
N MET A 319 5.40 -7.49 -1.21
CA MET A 319 4.33 -8.42 -1.48
C MET A 319 4.18 -9.36 -0.29
N SER A 320 2.97 -9.53 0.21
CA SER A 320 2.65 -10.64 1.10
C SER A 320 2.99 -11.97 0.38
N ASN A 321 4.17 -12.53 0.65
CA ASN A 321 4.66 -13.86 0.27
C ASN A 321 4.72 -14.26 -1.23
N ASN A 322 4.38 -13.41 -2.20
CA ASN A 322 4.23 -13.81 -3.62
C ASN A 322 5.08 -13.03 -4.66
N GLY A 323 6.12 -12.27 -4.28
CA GLY A 323 6.98 -11.53 -5.23
C GLY A 323 8.13 -12.35 -5.84
N PHE A 324 8.71 -11.87 -6.95
CA PHE A 324 9.95 -12.43 -7.52
C PHE A 324 11.10 -12.25 -6.49
N GLY A 325 11.67 -13.36 -6.01
CA GLY A 325 12.54 -13.39 -4.82
C GLY A 325 14.01 -13.02 -4.99
N ILE A 326 14.37 -12.29 -6.06
CA ILE A 326 15.76 -12.12 -6.53
C ILE A 326 16.63 -11.22 -5.62
N ALA A 327 16.04 -10.59 -4.61
CA ALA A 327 16.75 -9.73 -3.66
C ALA A 327 16.16 -9.87 -2.25
N ASN A 328 16.13 -11.08 -1.71
CA ASN A 328 15.52 -11.37 -0.41
C ASN A 328 16.35 -10.74 0.74
N GLY A 329 16.25 -9.40 0.91
CA GLY A 329 16.99 -8.58 1.87
C GLY A 329 18.24 -7.86 1.33
N ALA A 330 18.51 -7.89 0.02
CA ALA A 330 19.62 -7.12 -0.58
C ALA A 330 19.33 -5.61 -0.67
N TYR A 331 18.05 -5.22 -0.62
CA TYR A 331 17.59 -3.83 -0.62
C TYR A 331 16.49 -3.61 0.42
N SER A 332 16.61 -2.55 1.24
CA SER A 332 15.64 -2.18 2.29
C SER A 332 14.35 -1.55 1.80
N PHE A 333 14.23 -1.24 0.51
CA PHE A 333 13.06 -0.60 -0.07
C PHE A 333 12.65 -1.26 -1.39
N ASP A 334 11.37 -1.18 -1.72
CA ASP A 334 10.88 -1.55 -3.04
C ASP A 334 11.17 -0.39 -4.00
N VAL A 335 12.04 -0.65 -4.97
CA VAL A 335 12.46 0.33 -5.98
C VAL A 335 11.26 0.82 -6.78
N TRP A 336 10.23 -0.03 -6.94
CA TRP A 336 8.99 0.30 -7.61
C TRP A 336 8.04 1.17 -6.77
N GLY A 337 8.37 1.59 -5.54
CA GLY A 337 7.54 2.47 -4.69
C GLY A 337 6.42 1.78 -3.90
N THR A 338 5.76 2.51 -2.99
CA THR A 338 4.76 1.97 -2.03
C THR A 338 3.45 2.76 -1.93
N SER A 339 3.30 3.88 -2.64
CA SER A 339 2.06 4.66 -2.63
C SER A 339 0.96 4.06 -3.53
N SER A 340 -0.29 4.44 -3.25
CA SER A 340 -1.50 3.86 -3.86
C SER A 340 -1.60 3.98 -5.38
N GLY A 341 -1.00 5.00 -6.01
CA GLY A 341 -0.96 5.16 -7.47
C GLY A 341 0.10 4.27 -8.13
N VAL A 342 1.27 4.19 -7.51
CA VAL A 342 2.41 3.38 -7.95
C VAL A 342 2.17 1.88 -7.80
N LEU A 343 1.30 1.50 -6.86
CA LEU A 343 0.76 0.15 -6.73
C LEU A 343 0.01 -0.34 -7.98
N ALA A 344 -0.63 0.55 -8.77
CA ALA A 344 -1.45 0.15 -9.91
C ALA A 344 -0.62 -0.31 -11.11
N ASP A 345 0.40 0.45 -11.51
CA ASP A 345 1.29 0.11 -12.63
C ASP A 345 2.14 -1.12 -12.31
N ARG A 346 2.62 -1.23 -11.06
CA ARG A 346 3.27 -2.44 -10.54
C ARG A 346 2.36 -3.66 -10.62
N THR A 347 1.13 -3.54 -10.12
CA THR A 347 0.13 -4.62 -10.17
C THR A 347 -0.17 -4.99 -11.62
N ARG A 348 -0.27 -4.01 -12.52
CA ARG A 348 -0.51 -4.23 -13.94
C ARG A 348 0.64 -5.01 -14.56
N PHE A 349 1.89 -4.57 -14.41
CA PHE A 349 3.04 -5.29 -14.94
C PHE A 349 3.10 -6.74 -14.43
N LEU A 350 2.92 -6.94 -13.13
CA LEU A 350 2.88 -8.28 -12.53
C LEU A 350 1.73 -9.13 -13.06
N SER A 351 0.56 -8.54 -13.31
CA SER A 351 -0.59 -9.26 -13.92
C SER A 351 -0.29 -9.72 -15.35
N LEU A 352 0.50 -8.94 -16.11
CA LEU A 352 0.99 -9.37 -17.41
C LEU A 352 1.96 -10.55 -17.24
N MET A 353 2.88 -10.48 -16.28
CA MET A 353 3.83 -11.57 -16.02
C MET A 353 3.13 -12.85 -15.53
N GLU A 354 2.01 -12.74 -14.81
CA GLU A 354 1.20 -13.88 -14.41
C GLU A 354 0.47 -14.52 -15.60
N HIS A 355 -0.13 -13.70 -16.48
CA HIS A 355 -0.91 -14.16 -17.62
C HIS A 355 -0.01 -14.76 -18.73
N TYR A 356 1.04 -14.04 -19.11
CA TYR A 356 1.94 -14.41 -20.22
C TYR A 356 3.08 -15.33 -19.75
N LYS A 357 2.72 -16.58 -19.43
CA LYS A 357 3.63 -17.65 -18.98
C LYS A 357 4.70 -18.08 -20.00
N ASN A 358 4.60 -17.63 -21.25
CA ASN A 358 5.61 -17.81 -22.30
C ASN A 358 6.79 -16.82 -22.18
N VAL A 359 6.71 -15.87 -21.24
CA VAL A 359 7.76 -14.87 -20.99
C VAL A 359 8.87 -15.43 -20.11
N ILE A 360 10.11 -15.22 -20.58
CA ILE A 360 11.34 -15.34 -19.81
C ILE A 360 11.90 -13.94 -19.68
N TRP A 361 11.87 -13.41 -18.46
CA TRP A 361 12.31 -12.08 -18.11
C TRP A 361 13.75 -12.10 -17.61
N PHE A 362 14.63 -11.36 -18.26
CA PHE A 362 16.00 -11.07 -17.82
C PHE A 362 16.08 -9.70 -17.15
N SER A 363 16.71 -9.67 -15.98
CA SER A 363 16.84 -8.49 -15.12
C SER A 363 18.21 -8.47 -14.46
N GLY A 364 18.74 -7.28 -14.14
CA GLY A 364 19.99 -7.13 -13.37
C GLY A 364 19.76 -6.30 -12.11
N HIS A 365 20.38 -5.12 -12.03
CA HIS A 365 20.27 -4.14 -10.94
C HIS A 365 20.94 -4.56 -9.64
N SER A 366 20.88 -5.85 -9.29
CA SER A 366 21.39 -6.35 -8.01
C SER A 366 22.92 -6.43 -7.96
N HIS A 367 23.55 -6.59 -9.12
CA HIS A 367 24.97 -6.89 -9.29
C HIS A 367 25.43 -8.20 -8.60
N ILE A 368 24.52 -8.99 -8.03
CA ILE A 368 24.89 -10.16 -7.23
C ILE A 368 25.59 -11.21 -8.10
N LYS A 369 26.71 -11.73 -7.63
CA LYS A 369 27.44 -12.84 -8.28
C LYS A 369 26.61 -14.12 -8.33
N TRP A 370 26.77 -14.90 -9.38
CA TRP A 370 26.01 -16.16 -9.49
C TRP A 370 26.41 -17.21 -8.45
N GLU A 371 27.63 -17.13 -7.92
CA GLU A 371 28.28 -18.00 -6.93
C GLU A 371 27.47 -18.17 -5.63
N TYR A 372 26.58 -17.24 -5.26
CA TYR A 372 25.87 -17.23 -3.97
C TYR A 372 24.53 -17.98 -3.92
N GLN A 373 24.22 -18.83 -4.91
CA GLN A 373 22.93 -19.53 -5.00
C GLN A 373 22.69 -20.66 -3.97
N GLU A 374 23.70 -21.02 -3.18
CA GLU A 374 23.73 -22.33 -2.50
C GLU A 374 23.35 -22.34 -1.01
N SER A 375 23.26 -21.18 -0.33
CA SER A 375 22.82 -21.21 1.07
C SER A 375 21.31 -21.42 1.17
N ALA A 376 20.85 -22.16 2.19
CA ALA A 376 19.43 -22.46 2.36
C ALA A 376 18.55 -21.20 2.51
N SER A 377 19.14 -20.08 2.94
CA SER A 377 18.52 -18.75 3.01
C SER A 377 18.43 -18.04 1.65
N MET A 378 19.17 -18.50 0.64
CA MET A 378 19.42 -17.82 -0.65
C MET A 378 19.04 -18.65 -1.87
N LYS A 379 18.30 -19.75 -1.64
CA LYS A 379 17.66 -20.53 -2.71
C LYS A 379 16.78 -19.62 -3.57
N ASN A 380 16.96 -19.68 -4.89
CA ASN A 380 16.20 -18.93 -5.91
C ASN A 380 16.57 -17.45 -6.08
N LEU A 381 17.79 -17.03 -5.71
CA LEU A 381 18.27 -15.68 -6.02
C LEU A 381 18.29 -15.40 -7.53
N ASN A 382 18.84 -16.32 -8.33
CA ASN A 382 19.10 -16.03 -9.74
C ASN A 382 18.01 -16.51 -10.71
N TYR A 383 16.97 -17.12 -10.15
CA TYR A 383 15.82 -17.61 -10.89
C TYR A 383 14.58 -17.56 -10.00
N ALA A 384 13.49 -17.05 -10.53
CA ALA A 384 12.21 -17.09 -9.85
C ALA A 384 11.07 -17.33 -10.85
N ARG A 385 9.97 -17.89 -10.36
CA ARG A 385 8.73 -18.04 -11.13
C ARG A 385 7.59 -17.37 -10.38
N TYR A 386 6.90 -16.45 -11.06
CA TYR A 386 5.83 -15.66 -10.43
C TYR A 386 4.47 -16.28 -10.69
N ASN A 387 3.76 -16.69 -9.63
CA ASN A 387 2.40 -17.27 -9.70
C ASN A 387 2.22 -18.34 -10.82
N ASN A 388 3.24 -19.16 -11.08
CA ASN A 388 3.31 -20.12 -12.20
C ASN A 388 3.29 -19.50 -13.62
N GLY A 389 3.30 -18.17 -13.74
CA GLY A 389 3.48 -17.40 -14.97
C GLY A 389 4.93 -17.32 -15.42
N ALA A 390 5.36 -16.11 -15.78
CA ALA A 390 6.68 -15.80 -16.31
C ALA A 390 7.83 -16.27 -15.41
N ARG A 391 8.95 -16.59 -16.04
CA ARG A 391 10.20 -16.97 -15.37
C ARG A 391 11.14 -15.78 -15.40
N LEU A 392 11.68 -15.40 -14.25
CA LEU A 392 12.67 -14.35 -14.12
C LEU A 392 14.05 -14.97 -13.95
N ILE A 393 15.03 -14.47 -14.70
CA ILE A 393 16.44 -14.81 -14.65
C ILE A 393 17.21 -13.55 -14.26
N HIS A 394 17.99 -13.65 -13.19
CA HIS A 394 18.90 -12.59 -12.82
C HIS A 394 20.21 -12.70 -13.61
N LEU A 395 20.64 -11.56 -14.15
CA LEU A 395 21.94 -11.36 -14.77
C LEU A 395 22.85 -10.64 -13.78
N SER A 396 23.99 -11.26 -13.46
CA SER A 396 25.04 -10.58 -12.69
C SER A 396 25.61 -9.39 -13.49
N SER A 397 26.34 -8.51 -12.80
CA SER A 397 26.94 -7.34 -13.45
C SER A 397 28.10 -7.73 -14.34
N LEU A 398 28.16 -7.14 -15.54
CA LEU A 398 29.30 -7.31 -16.42
C LEU A 398 30.57 -6.69 -15.82
N THR A 399 30.47 -5.56 -15.11
CA THR A 399 31.63 -4.74 -14.77
C THR A 399 31.94 -4.71 -13.28
N VAL A 400 30.92 -4.84 -12.45
CA VAL A 400 31.08 -4.76 -11.00
C VAL A 400 30.18 -5.78 -10.29
N PRO A 401 30.40 -7.10 -10.49
CA PRO A 401 29.77 -8.12 -9.66
C PRO A 401 30.06 -7.90 -8.18
N ARG A 402 29.11 -8.26 -7.32
CA ARG A 402 29.21 -8.07 -5.86
C ARG A 402 29.00 -9.37 -5.10
N ASP A 403 29.77 -9.50 -4.03
CA ASP A 403 29.58 -10.54 -3.03
C ASP A 403 28.47 -10.13 -2.05
N LEU A 404 27.83 -11.14 -1.45
CA LEU A 404 26.88 -10.93 -0.36
C LEU A 404 27.60 -11.02 0.98
N ILE A 405 27.38 -10.06 1.88
CA ILE A 405 27.92 -10.03 3.23
C ILE A 405 26.86 -10.61 4.19
N ASP A 406 27.06 -11.84 4.66
CA ASP A 406 26.16 -12.47 5.64
C ASP A 406 26.22 -11.73 6.98
N SER A 407 25.09 -11.18 7.43
CA SER A 407 24.93 -10.65 8.78
C SER A 407 24.26 -11.72 9.65
N ASP A 408 25.06 -12.44 10.43
CA ASP A 408 24.70 -13.28 11.59
C ASP A 408 23.24 -13.80 11.60
N ASN A 409 22.95 -14.90 10.90
CA ASN A 409 21.77 -15.80 11.09
C ASN A 409 20.34 -15.19 11.11
N ASP A 410 20.15 -13.89 10.87
CA ASP A 410 18.86 -13.17 10.95
C ASP A 410 18.25 -12.88 9.56
N GLY A 411 18.84 -13.41 8.50
CA GLY A 411 18.53 -13.03 7.11
C GLY A 411 19.32 -11.80 6.67
N LEU A 412 19.40 -11.59 5.35
CA LEU A 412 20.10 -10.45 4.75
C LEU A 412 19.60 -9.14 5.36
N LYS A 413 20.46 -8.45 6.11
CA LYS A 413 20.23 -7.08 6.55
C LYS A 413 20.74 -6.09 5.50
N ASP A 414 20.21 -4.87 5.56
CA ASP A 414 20.56 -3.73 4.70
C ASP A 414 22.09 -3.60 4.55
N ASP A 415 22.56 -3.25 3.34
CA ASP A 415 23.99 -3.11 3.01
C ASP A 415 24.85 -4.41 3.10
N SER A 416 24.21 -5.58 3.01
CA SER A 416 24.86 -6.90 2.94
C SER A 416 25.47 -7.22 1.58
N VAL A 417 26.09 -6.25 0.91
CA VAL A 417 26.84 -6.46 -0.34
C VAL A 417 28.20 -5.78 -0.23
N THR A 418 29.24 -6.39 -0.79
CA THR A 418 30.57 -5.76 -0.79
C THR A 418 30.57 -4.47 -1.60
N ASP A 419 31.55 -3.61 -1.30
CA ASP A 419 31.96 -2.55 -2.20
C ASP A 419 32.27 -3.13 -3.59
N TYR A 420 32.15 -2.30 -4.63
CA TYR A 420 32.37 -2.70 -6.02
C TYR A 420 33.71 -3.42 -6.22
N ILE A 421 33.65 -4.65 -6.75
CA ILE A 421 34.84 -5.46 -7.05
C ILE A 421 35.15 -5.30 -8.54
N TYR A 422 36.04 -4.37 -8.87
CA TYR A 422 36.45 -4.06 -10.26
C TYR A 422 37.39 -5.11 -10.90
N ALA A 423 37.59 -6.26 -10.26
CA ALA A 423 38.50 -7.31 -10.72
C ALA A 423 37.75 -8.51 -11.32
N GLU A 424 36.45 -8.40 -11.56
CA GLU A 424 35.57 -9.50 -11.97
C GLU A 424 34.57 -9.05 -13.03
N SER A 425 34.16 -9.97 -13.89
CA SER A 425 33.24 -9.67 -14.99
C SER A 425 32.39 -10.87 -15.32
N GLN A 426 31.06 -10.74 -15.17
CA GLN A 426 30.13 -11.86 -15.34
C GLN A 426 29.06 -11.57 -16.40
N ALA A 427 28.87 -12.49 -17.34
CA ALA A 427 27.79 -12.43 -18.33
C ALA A 427 27.32 -13.84 -18.71
N MET A 428 26.19 -13.93 -19.40
CA MET A 428 25.53 -15.21 -19.68
C MET A 428 25.41 -15.45 -21.18
N ILE A 429 25.62 -16.70 -21.60
CA ILE A 429 25.37 -17.15 -22.97
C ILE A 429 24.08 -17.96 -22.97
N MET A 430 23.12 -17.55 -23.81
CA MET A 430 21.87 -18.27 -24.02
C MET A 430 21.93 -19.03 -25.34
N GLU A 431 21.88 -20.35 -25.26
CA GLU A 431 21.72 -21.23 -26.42
C GLU A 431 20.25 -21.65 -26.51
N VAL A 432 19.62 -21.34 -27.64
CA VAL A 432 18.20 -21.58 -27.88
C VAL A 432 18.04 -22.79 -28.79
N TYR A 433 17.23 -23.75 -28.36
CA TYR A 433 16.84 -24.93 -29.13
C TYR A 433 15.31 -24.98 -29.27
N GLU A 434 14.77 -25.77 -30.18
CA GLU A 434 13.32 -25.87 -30.41
C GLU A 434 12.51 -26.18 -29.13
N ASN A 435 13.02 -27.05 -28.26
CA ASN A 435 12.31 -27.54 -27.07
C ASN A 435 12.96 -27.13 -25.74
N GLY A 436 14.05 -26.36 -25.77
CA GLY A 436 14.82 -26.06 -24.56
C GLY A 436 15.73 -24.86 -24.72
N ILE A 437 16.10 -24.27 -23.59
CA ILE A 437 17.06 -23.17 -23.54
C ILE A 437 18.12 -23.50 -22.51
N LEU A 438 19.38 -23.33 -22.91
CA LEU A 438 20.53 -23.45 -22.03
C LEU A 438 21.05 -22.06 -21.71
N LEU A 439 21.15 -21.73 -20.43
CA LEU A 439 21.70 -20.47 -19.95
C LEU A 439 23.02 -20.75 -19.26
N LYS A 440 24.10 -20.11 -19.71
CA LYS A 440 25.47 -20.46 -19.31
C LYS A 440 26.21 -19.23 -18.82
N GLY A 441 26.18 -19.02 -17.51
CA GLY A 441 26.94 -17.96 -16.85
C GLY A 441 28.45 -18.19 -16.98
N ARG A 442 29.18 -17.11 -17.22
CA ARG A 442 30.62 -17.12 -17.49
C ARG A 442 31.30 -15.95 -16.82
N ASP A 443 32.47 -16.22 -16.24
CA ASP A 443 33.41 -15.23 -15.77
C ASP A 443 34.40 -14.89 -16.90
N PHE A 444 34.47 -13.62 -17.28
CA PHE A 444 35.30 -13.10 -18.38
C PHE A 444 36.69 -12.67 -17.96
N ILE A 445 37.00 -12.67 -16.66
CA ILE A 445 38.34 -12.47 -16.13
C ILE A 445 39.04 -13.81 -15.95
N VAL A 446 38.35 -14.79 -15.34
CA VAL A 446 38.84 -16.18 -15.20
C VAL A 446 38.77 -16.94 -16.53
N ASP A 447 37.97 -16.43 -17.48
CA ASP A 447 37.75 -16.97 -18.82
C ASP A 447 37.09 -18.36 -18.83
N LYS A 448 36.19 -18.61 -17.87
CA LYS A 448 35.54 -19.92 -17.64
C LYS A 448 34.04 -19.81 -17.38
N PHE A 449 33.31 -20.85 -17.77
CA PHE A 449 31.92 -21.03 -17.38
C PHE A 449 31.82 -21.32 -15.88
N ILE A 450 30.89 -20.65 -15.20
CA ILE A 450 30.67 -20.82 -13.77
C ILE A 450 29.80 -22.06 -13.59
N SER A 451 30.34 -23.12 -12.98
CA SER A 451 29.70 -24.45 -12.89
C SER A 451 28.29 -24.44 -12.31
N ILE A 452 28.01 -23.54 -11.38
CA ILE A 452 26.73 -23.44 -10.67
C ILE A 452 25.79 -22.38 -11.29
N ALA A 453 26.26 -21.63 -12.29
CA ALA A 453 25.49 -20.63 -13.04
C ALA A 453 25.04 -21.16 -14.41
N GLN A 454 24.81 -22.47 -14.51
CA GLN A 454 24.31 -23.12 -15.70
C GLN A 454 22.84 -23.46 -15.45
N PHE A 455 21.92 -23.07 -16.34
CA PHE A 455 20.49 -23.32 -16.18
C PHE A 455 19.86 -23.98 -17.40
N TYR A 456 18.88 -24.86 -17.14
CA TYR A 456 18.05 -25.47 -18.16
C TYR A 456 16.60 -24.99 -18.01
N LEU A 457 16.07 -24.38 -19.07
CA LEU A 457 14.66 -24.02 -19.14
C LEU A 457 13.97 -24.92 -20.16
N ASP A 458 13.07 -25.79 -19.67
CA ASP A 458 12.12 -26.47 -20.54
C ASP A 458 11.15 -25.43 -21.11
N THR A 459 11.18 -25.26 -22.43
CA THR A 459 10.35 -24.28 -23.14
C THR A 459 9.38 -24.93 -24.11
N ALA A 460 8.95 -26.16 -23.80
CA ALA A 460 7.87 -26.82 -24.54
C ALA A 460 6.75 -25.82 -24.85
N PRO A 461 6.28 -25.73 -26.11
CA PRO A 461 5.35 -24.72 -26.55
C PRO A 461 4.15 -24.61 -25.62
N VAL A 462 3.95 -23.42 -25.05
CA VAL A 462 2.85 -23.16 -24.15
C VAL A 462 1.83 -22.29 -24.88
N THR A 463 0.62 -22.80 -25.06
CA THR A 463 -0.50 -21.95 -25.49
C THR A 463 -0.90 -21.03 -24.33
N VAL A 464 -0.80 -19.73 -24.55
CA VAL A 464 -1.32 -18.72 -23.64
C VAL A 464 -2.71 -18.33 -24.12
N PRO A 465 -3.74 -18.49 -23.26
CA PRO A 465 -5.08 -17.99 -23.59
C PRO A 465 -5.01 -16.51 -23.95
N ALA A 466 -5.74 -16.10 -24.98
CA ALA A 466 -5.90 -14.68 -25.27
C ALA A 466 -6.41 -13.97 -24.02
N LYS A 467 -5.85 -12.80 -23.70
CA LYS A 467 -6.35 -12.01 -22.58
C LYS A 467 -7.83 -11.68 -22.82
N GLU A 468 -8.66 -11.85 -21.78
CA GLU A 468 -10.07 -11.49 -21.90
C GLU A 468 -10.22 -9.99 -22.16
N VAL A 469 -10.91 -9.65 -23.25
CA VAL A 469 -11.24 -8.25 -23.57
C VAL A 469 -12.39 -7.82 -22.67
N VAL A 470 -12.06 -7.02 -21.67
CA VAL A 470 -13.05 -6.40 -20.77
C VAL A 470 -13.63 -5.17 -21.47
N THR A 471 -14.93 -5.20 -21.76
CA THR A 471 -15.63 -4.12 -22.47
C THR A 471 -16.58 -3.40 -21.52
N LEU A 472 -16.71 -2.08 -21.66
CA LEU A 472 -17.73 -1.29 -21.00
C LEU A 472 -19.12 -1.77 -21.45
N THR A 473 -19.96 -2.23 -20.52
CA THR A 473 -21.29 -2.79 -20.80
C THR A 473 -22.44 -1.91 -20.34
N GLY A 474 -22.20 -1.00 -19.38
CA GLY A 474 -23.23 -0.13 -18.83
C GLY A 474 -22.64 1.06 -18.08
N ILE A 475 -23.44 2.10 -17.88
CA ILE A 475 -23.22 3.12 -16.85
C ILE A 475 -24.52 3.37 -16.09
N GLU A 476 -24.41 3.72 -14.81
CA GLU A 476 -25.53 4.18 -13.97
C GLU A 476 -25.12 5.50 -13.31
N ALA A 477 -25.95 6.52 -13.45
CA ALA A 477 -25.77 7.82 -12.86
C ALA A 477 -26.83 8.07 -11.79
N VAL A 478 -26.39 8.29 -10.56
CA VAL A 478 -27.28 8.54 -9.41
C VAL A 478 -27.04 9.95 -8.88
N LYS A 479 -28.14 10.65 -8.58
CA LYS A 479 -28.13 12.00 -8.01
C LYS A 479 -28.93 12.02 -6.72
N THR A 480 -28.41 12.67 -5.68
CA THR A 480 -29.08 12.69 -4.37
C THR A 480 -30.18 13.74 -4.27
N LYS A 481 -30.01 14.93 -4.87
CA LYS A 481 -31.05 15.97 -4.91
C LYS A 481 -31.67 16.06 -6.31
N THR A 482 -32.95 15.72 -6.44
CA THR A 482 -33.68 15.74 -7.72
C THR A 482 -34.85 16.73 -7.74
N SER A 483 -35.15 17.42 -6.63
CA SER A 483 -36.15 18.50 -6.59
C SER A 483 -35.53 19.80 -6.14
N TYR A 484 -35.90 20.89 -6.82
CA TYR A 484 -35.34 22.23 -6.66
C TYR A 484 -36.47 23.27 -6.68
N SER A 485 -36.29 24.37 -5.95
CA SER A 485 -37.19 25.53 -6.10
C SER A 485 -36.79 26.36 -7.32
N THR A 486 -37.74 27.06 -7.95
CA THR A 486 -37.47 28.04 -9.01
C THR A 486 -36.42 29.06 -8.55
N GLY A 487 -35.37 29.24 -9.35
CA GLY A 487 -34.23 30.12 -9.07
C GLY A 487 -33.12 29.48 -8.22
N GLU A 488 -33.30 28.25 -7.72
CA GLU A 488 -32.25 27.54 -6.99
C GLU A 488 -31.09 27.13 -7.92
N SER A 489 -29.86 27.12 -7.40
CA SER A 489 -28.68 26.69 -8.16
C SER A 489 -28.63 25.17 -8.32
N LEU A 490 -28.44 24.70 -9.56
CA LEU A 490 -28.21 23.28 -9.84
C LEU A 490 -26.85 22.84 -9.30
N ASN A 491 -26.86 21.91 -8.34
CA ASN A 491 -25.65 21.21 -7.89
C ASN A 491 -25.43 19.97 -8.77
N THR A 492 -24.24 19.81 -9.35
CA THR A 492 -23.84 18.60 -10.10
C THR A 492 -22.83 17.73 -9.36
N ASN A 493 -22.30 18.20 -8.23
CA ASN A 493 -21.28 17.48 -7.45
C ASN A 493 -21.84 16.29 -6.67
N ASP A 494 -23.16 16.17 -6.58
CA ASP A 494 -23.88 15.07 -5.96
C ASP A 494 -24.26 13.96 -6.97
N ILE A 495 -23.75 14.04 -8.21
CA ILE A 495 -23.89 13.01 -9.23
C ILE A 495 -22.73 12.03 -9.09
N THR A 496 -23.04 10.76 -8.87
CA THR A 496 -22.08 9.65 -8.89
C THR A 496 -22.36 8.77 -10.10
N VAL A 497 -21.31 8.42 -10.86
CA VAL A 497 -21.43 7.58 -12.05
C VAL A 497 -20.65 6.29 -11.85
N THR A 498 -21.35 5.17 -11.98
CA THR A 498 -20.79 3.81 -11.92
C THR A 498 -20.73 3.22 -13.31
N ALA A 499 -19.54 2.86 -13.78
CA ALA A 499 -19.32 2.09 -15.00
C ALA A 499 -19.35 0.59 -14.70
N TYR A 500 -19.94 -0.20 -15.61
CA TYR A 500 -20.04 -1.66 -15.54
C TYR A 500 -19.33 -2.32 -16.70
N TYR A 501 -18.77 -3.50 -16.44
CA TYR A 501 -17.89 -4.20 -17.38
C TYR A 501 -18.35 -5.61 -17.70
N SER A 502 -17.91 -6.16 -18.84
CA SER A 502 -18.27 -7.51 -19.30
C SER A 502 -17.80 -8.63 -18.38
N ASN A 503 -16.80 -8.37 -17.53
CA ASN A 503 -16.33 -9.28 -16.50
C ASN A 503 -17.11 -9.16 -15.17
N ASN A 504 -18.28 -8.49 -15.17
CA ASN A 504 -19.13 -8.23 -14.01
C ASN A 504 -18.48 -7.39 -12.90
N THR A 505 -17.43 -6.64 -13.22
CA THR A 505 -16.87 -5.62 -12.30
C THR A 505 -17.52 -4.26 -12.54
N SER A 506 -17.32 -3.33 -11.61
CA SER A 506 -17.79 -1.95 -11.71
C SER A 506 -16.82 -0.95 -11.10
N LYS A 507 -16.82 0.30 -11.58
CA LYS A 507 -15.93 1.37 -11.10
C LYS A 507 -16.67 2.72 -11.05
N ILE A 508 -16.41 3.53 -10.02
CA ILE A 508 -16.86 4.93 -10.01
C ILE A 508 -15.96 5.74 -10.95
N VAL A 509 -16.56 6.46 -11.88
CA VAL A 509 -15.85 7.17 -12.96
C VAL A 509 -16.23 8.63 -13.02
N THR A 510 -15.32 9.45 -13.55
CA THR A 510 -15.61 10.84 -13.91
C THR A 510 -16.20 10.87 -15.31
N ALA A 511 -17.49 11.23 -15.41
CA ALA A 511 -18.21 11.32 -16.67
C ALA A 511 -18.43 12.78 -17.09
N MET A 512 -18.76 12.99 -18.36
CA MET A 512 -19.22 14.28 -18.85
C MET A 512 -20.68 14.49 -18.45
N ILE A 513 -20.99 15.62 -17.81
CA ILE A 513 -22.34 16.01 -17.38
C ILE A 513 -22.82 17.15 -18.26
N ASN A 514 -23.91 16.92 -18.99
CA ASN A 514 -24.53 17.93 -19.85
C ASN A 514 -25.86 18.42 -19.25
N THR A 515 -25.88 19.70 -18.87
CA THR A 515 -27.03 20.40 -18.28
C THR A 515 -27.64 21.44 -19.22
N SER A 516 -27.28 21.48 -20.51
CA SER A 516 -27.69 22.54 -21.44
C SER A 516 -29.20 22.70 -21.61
N ASN A 517 -29.96 21.65 -21.33
CA ASN A 517 -31.42 21.62 -21.46
C ASN A 517 -32.15 21.91 -20.13
N VAL A 518 -31.42 22.22 -19.06
CA VAL A 518 -32.00 22.50 -17.73
C VAL A 518 -32.18 24.01 -17.57
N ASP A 519 -33.41 24.46 -17.30
CA ASP A 519 -33.70 25.84 -16.89
C ASP A 519 -34.23 25.88 -15.46
N MET A 520 -33.39 26.37 -14.54
CA MET A 520 -33.72 26.47 -13.12
C MET A 520 -34.72 27.60 -12.80
N ASN A 521 -35.07 28.45 -13.77
CA ASN A 521 -36.01 29.56 -13.57
C ASN A 521 -37.42 29.24 -14.06
N ILE A 522 -37.62 28.07 -14.65
CA ILE A 522 -38.91 27.65 -15.20
C ILE A 522 -39.30 26.33 -14.55
N GLN A 523 -40.49 26.30 -13.94
CA GLN A 523 -41.08 25.08 -13.40
C GLN A 523 -41.13 23.99 -14.48
N GLY A 524 -40.69 22.78 -14.14
CA GLY A 524 -40.70 21.67 -15.09
C GLY A 524 -39.82 20.50 -14.66
N THR A 525 -39.92 19.42 -15.42
CA THR A 525 -39.02 18.26 -15.31
C THR A 525 -37.99 18.33 -16.43
N TYR A 526 -36.71 18.28 -16.06
CA TYR A 526 -35.58 18.35 -16.98
C TYR A 526 -34.75 17.08 -16.91
N GLN A 527 -34.13 16.71 -18.03
CA GLN A 527 -33.17 15.62 -18.10
C GLN A 527 -31.74 16.15 -18.22
N ILE A 528 -30.88 15.68 -17.32
CA ILE A 528 -29.43 15.84 -17.39
C ILE A 528 -28.90 14.61 -18.14
N THR A 529 -28.07 14.82 -19.17
CA THR A 529 -27.43 13.72 -19.91
C THR A 529 -26.02 13.50 -19.39
N ILE A 530 -25.70 12.27 -19.03
CA ILE A 530 -24.37 11.84 -18.57
C ILE A 530 -23.77 10.97 -19.66
N SER A 531 -22.50 11.18 -20.00
CA SER A 531 -21.80 10.33 -20.97
C SER A 531 -20.41 9.94 -20.49
N TYR A 532 -20.03 8.69 -20.72
CA TYR A 532 -18.73 8.15 -20.39
C TYR A 532 -18.18 7.34 -21.56
N THR A 533 -16.92 7.59 -21.91
CA THR A 533 -16.22 6.92 -23.01
C THR A 533 -14.99 6.22 -22.48
N GLU A 534 -14.89 4.93 -22.74
CA GLU A 534 -13.70 4.13 -22.43
C GLU A 534 -13.44 3.15 -23.59
N ASN A 535 -12.17 3.04 -24.02
CA ASN A 535 -11.74 2.18 -25.11
C ASN A 535 -12.58 2.32 -26.39
N GLY A 536 -12.92 3.56 -26.77
CA GLY A 536 -13.71 3.88 -27.96
C GLY A 536 -15.21 3.57 -27.86
N THR A 537 -15.69 3.04 -26.73
CA THR A 537 -17.11 2.80 -26.47
C THR A 537 -17.68 3.94 -25.63
N THR A 538 -18.71 4.62 -26.12
CA THR A 538 -19.41 5.68 -25.39
C THR A 538 -20.79 5.20 -24.95
N LEU A 539 -21.08 5.28 -23.66
CA LEU A 539 -22.41 5.02 -23.10
C LEU A 539 -22.98 6.28 -22.46
N THR A 540 -24.31 6.35 -22.42
CA THR A 540 -25.05 7.50 -21.88
C THR A 540 -26.11 7.05 -20.89
N ASP A 541 -26.33 7.84 -19.85
CA ASP A 541 -27.44 7.70 -18.91
C ASP A 541 -28.07 9.08 -18.65
N THR A 542 -29.29 9.09 -18.12
CA THR A 542 -30.06 10.31 -17.92
C THR A 542 -30.63 10.40 -16.52
N ILE A 543 -30.50 11.57 -15.91
CA ILE A 543 -31.08 11.86 -14.59
C ILE A 543 -32.20 12.89 -14.78
N SER A 544 -33.39 12.59 -14.25
CA SER A 544 -34.49 13.55 -14.19
C SER A 544 -34.40 14.40 -12.92
N ILE A 545 -34.57 15.71 -13.07
CA ILE A 545 -34.78 16.65 -11.96
C ILE A 545 -36.09 17.41 -12.15
N THR A 546 -36.68 17.90 -11.07
CA THR A 546 -37.88 18.74 -11.08
C THR A 546 -37.59 20.09 -10.46
N VAL A 547 -38.04 21.15 -11.11
CA VAL A 547 -38.06 22.52 -10.58
C VAL A 547 -39.51 22.87 -10.22
N GLU A 548 -39.75 23.24 -8.97
CA GLU A 548 -41.07 23.56 -8.40
C GLU A 548 -41.13 25.02 -7.93
N ASP A 549 -42.31 25.61 -7.87
CA ASP A 549 -42.48 26.97 -7.35
C ASP A 549 -42.11 27.05 -5.86
N ALA A 550 -41.54 28.20 -5.46
CA ALA A 550 -41.27 28.46 -4.06
C ALA A 550 -42.58 28.49 -3.24
N PRO A 551 -42.61 27.92 -2.02
CA PRO A 551 -43.81 27.94 -1.19
C PRO A 551 -44.19 29.37 -0.79
N VAL A 552 -45.48 29.71 -0.92
CA VAL A 552 -46.01 31.03 -0.50
C VAL A 552 -46.14 31.06 1.01
N ILE A 553 -45.43 31.99 1.66
CA ILE A 553 -45.48 32.22 3.11
C ILE A 553 -46.64 33.16 3.43
N THR A 554 -47.50 32.82 4.39
CA THR A 554 -48.69 33.61 4.75
C THR A 554 -48.82 33.78 6.27
N LEU A 555 -49.41 34.91 6.70
CA LEU A 555 -49.67 35.19 8.12
C LEU A 555 -50.68 34.18 8.71
N SER A 556 -50.21 33.33 9.61
CA SER A 556 -50.99 32.24 10.22
C SER A 556 -51.76 32.71 11.46
N SER A 557 -51.07 33.33 12.41
CA SER A 557 -51.65 33.79 13.68
C SER A 557 -50.83 34.93 14.28
N ILE A 558 -51.34 35.54 15.36
CA ILE A 558 -50.57 36.46 16.19
C ILE A 558 -50.69 36.06 17.66
N THR A 559 -49.65 36.33 18.43
CA THR A 559 -49.67 36.28 19.90
C THR A 559 -49.34 37.66 20.42
N ALA A 560 -50.04 38.12 21.46
CA ALA A 560 -49.74 39.37 22.11
C ALA A 560 -49.47 39.11 23.60
N THR A 561 -48.35 39.59 24.10
CA THR A 561 -47.97 39.48 25.51
C THR A 561 -47.84 40.86 26.12
N LYS A 562 -48.12 40.95 27.42
CA LYS A 562 -48.06 42.18 28.18
C LYS A 562 -47.40 41.90 29.52
N THR A 563 -46.48 42.75 29.94
CA THR A 563 -45.73 42.51 31.19
C THR A 563 -46.52 42.91 32.42
N LYS A 564 -47.30 43.99 32.35
CA LYS A 564 -48.17 44.42 33.45
C LYS A 564 -49.63 44.10 33.14
N THR A 565 -50.17 43.10 33.83
CA THR A 565 -51.59 42.71 33.71
C THR A 565 -52.41 43.03 34.95
N GLN A 566 -51.78 43.52 36.02
CA GLN A 566 -52.47 43.91 37.25
C GLN A 566 -52.33 45.41 37.49
N TYR A 567 -53.46 46.04 37.81
CA TYR A 567 -53.57 47.47 38.03
C TYR A 567 -54.40 47.74 39.27
N ASN A 568 -54.06 48.79 40.01
CA ASN A 568 -54.95 49.30 41.05
C ASN A 568 -56.06 50.15 40.42
N THR A 569 -57.19 50.28 41.09
CA THR A 569 -58.27 51.18 40.65
C THR A 569 -57.72 52.60 40.41
N ASN A 570 -58.04 53.17 39.25
CA ASN A 570 -57.59 54.47 38.71
C ASN A 570 -56.11 54.55 38.32
N GLU A 571 -55.38 53.44 38.28
CA GLU A 571 -54.04 53.39 37.70
C GLU A 571 -54.08 53.49 36.17
N SER A 572 -53.19 54.28 35.56
CA SER A 572 -53.12 54.44 34.10
C SER A 572 -52.73 53.13 33.42
N LEU A 573 -53.51 52.72 32.42
CA LEU A 573 -53.21 51.58 31.58
C LEU A 573 -52.03 51.90 30.65
N ASN A 574 -50.84 51.38 30.96
CA ASN A 574 -49.71 51.37 30.02
C ASN A 574 -50.07 50.47 28.82
N THR A 575 -49.73 50.82 27.59
CA THR A 575 -49.83 49.94 26.41
C THR A 575 -48.48 49.67 25.74
N ASP A 576 -47.42 50.38 26.15
CA ASP A 576 -46.10 50.32 25.53
C ASP A 576 -45.34 49.02 25.87
N ASP A 577 -45.81 48.28 26.88
CA ASP A 577 -45.30 46.98 27.28
C ASP A 577 -46.01 45.80 26.59
N ILE A 578 -46.78 46.07 25.53
CA ILE A 578 -47.38 45.04 24.69
C ILE A 578 -46.42 44.67 23.55
N THR A 579 -46.07 43.39 23.49
CA THR A 579 -45.29 42.81 22.39
C THR A 579 -46.21 41.96 21.54
N ILE A 580 -46.21 42.20 20.23
CA ILE A 580 -47.03 41.47 19.26
C ILE A 580 -46.10 40.64 18.39
N THR A 581 -46.31 39.34 18.35
CA THR A 581 -45.54 38.41 17.52
C THR A 581 -46.46 37.81 16.47
N ALA A 582 -46.16 38.06 15.20
CA ALA A 582 -46.78 37.40 14.06
C ALA A 582 -46.12 36.04 13.81
N HIS A 583 -46.91 35.03 13.46
CA HIS A 583 -46.48 33.66 13.13
C HIS A 583 -46.91 33.33 11.71
N TYR A 584 -46.02 32.72 10.93
CA TYR A 584 -46.23 32.44 9.51
C TYR A 584 -46.42 30.96 9.21
N SER A 585 -46.92 30.64 8.02
CA SER A 585 -47.18 29.26 7.57
C SER A 585 -45.93 28.40 7.41
N ASP A 586 -44.74 29.01 7.30
CA ASP A 586 -43.45 28.31 7.27
C ASP A 586 -42.87 28.05 8.68
N GLY A 587 -43.59 28.46 9.72
CA GLY A 587 -43.17 28.31 11.12
C GLY A 587 -42.26 29.43 11.63
N SER A 588 -41.90 30.41 10.78
CA SER A 588 -41.19 31.60 11.24
C SER A 588 -42.11 32.51 12.06
N SER A 589 -41.51 33.38 12.87
CA SER A 589 -42.23 34.38 13.65
C SER A 589 -41.45 35.69 13.72
N GLN A 590 -42.14 36.83 13.76
CA GLN A 590 -41.51 38.14 13.91
C GLN A 590 -42.30 39.06 14.84
N VAL A 591 -41.60 39.93 15.58
CA VAL A 591 -42.25 40.99 16.38
C VAL A 591 -42.69 42.11 15.44
N VAL A 592 -43.96 42.49 15.54
CA VAL A 592 -44.61 43.44 14.63
C VAL A 592 -45.29 44.58 15.39
N GLN A 593 -45.58 45.66 14.68
CA GLN A 593 -46.38 46.77 15.18
C GLN A 593 -47.84 46.57 14.77
N GLY A 594 -48.74 46.45 15.74
CA GLY A 594 -50.17 46.25 15.55
C GLY A 594 -51.01 47.31 16.25
N THR A 595 -52.33 47.21 16.13
CA THR A 595 -53.27 48.13 16.79
C THR A 595 -53.80 47.53 18.08
N VAL A 596 -53.80 48.31 19.16
CA VAL A 596 -54.31 47.91 20.48
C VAL A 596 -55.61 48.65 20.77
N ASP A 597 -56.69 47.90 20.97
CA ASP A 597 -58.01 48.43 21.36
C ASP A 597 -58.24 48.19 22.86
N THR A 598 -58.24 49.29 23.62
CA THR A 598 -58.43 49.32 25.07
C THR A 598 -59.84 49.73 25.48
N SER A 599 -60.77 49.91 24.53
CA SER A 599 -62.14 50.40 24.81
C SER A 599 -62.91 49.56 25.83
N ASN A 600 -62.58 48.27 25.94
CA ASN A 600 -63.18 47.34 26.89
C ASN A 600 -62.51 47.32 28.28
N ALA A 601 -61.47 48.13 28.52
CA ALA A 601 -60.76 48.20 29.80
C ALA A 601 -61.27 49.37 30.67
N ASN A 602 -62.04 49.07 31.73
CA ASN A 602 -62.48 50.07 32.69
C ASN A 602 -61.55 50.13 33.92
N MET A 603 -60.60 51.05 33.89
CA MET A 603 -59.61 51.22 34.97
C MET A 603 -60.19 51.81 36.27
N ALA A 604 -61.42 52.31 36.25
CA ALA A 604 -62.06 52.93 37.42
C ALA A 604 -62.85 51.94 38.30
N ALA A 605 -62.99 50.69 37.88
CA ALA A 605 -63.71 49.66 38.63
C ALA A 605 -62.90 48.37 38.71
N ALA A 606 -62.86 47.77 39.89
CA ALA A 606 -62.23 46.47 40.06
C ALA A 606 -62.94 45.42 39.19
N GLY A 607 -62.17 44.59 38.49
CA GLY A 607 -62.68 43.63 37.52
C GLY A 607 -61.60 43.14 36.57
N THR A 608 -61.94 42.14 35.78
CA THR A 608 -61.07 41.61 34.73
C THR A 608 -61.57 42.10 33.38
N TYR A 609 -60.68 42.70 32.61
CA TYR A 609 -60.98 43.31 31.32
C TYR A 609 -60.09 42.71 30.23
N THR A 610 -60.58 42.72 28.99
CA THR A 610 -59.83 42.22 27.83
C THR A 610 -59.50 43.37 26.90
N ILE A 611 -58.23 43.46 26.52
CA ILE A 611 -57.71 44.35 25.48
C ILE A 611 -57.54 43.50 24.22
N THR A 612 -58.01 43.99 23.08
CA THR A 612 -57.87 43.28 21.81
C THR A 612 -56.73 43.91 21.00
N VAL A 613 -55.84 43.06 20.52
CA VAL A 613 -54.72 43.44 19.67
C VAL A 613 -54.95 42.90 18.28
N SER A 614 -54.66 43.68 17.25
CA SER A 614 -54.79 43.25 15.85
C SER A 614 -53.56 43.60 15.03
N TYR A 615 -53.23 42.75 14.06
CA TYR A 615 -52.19 43.00 13.07
C TYR A 615 -52.68 42.52 11.70
N SER A 616 -52.37 43.30 10.66
CA SER A 616 -52.74 42.99 9.28
C SER A 616 -51.53 43.05 8.38
N GLU A 617 -51.35 42.02 7.58
CA GLU A 617 -50.30 41.93 6.57
C GLU A 617 -50.89 41.28 5.32
N ASP A 618 -50.60 41.86 4.14
CA ASP A 618 -51.09 41.40 2.84
C ASP A 618 -52.60 41.10 2.78
N GLY A 619 -53.40 41.90 3.48
CA GLY A 619 -54.86 41.79 3.51
C GLY A 619 -55.41 40.73 4.47
N ILE A 620 -54.55 40.02 5.22
CA ILE A 620 -54.95 39.08 6.27
C ILE A 620 -54.84 39.76 7.63
N THR A 621 -55.97 39.89 8.35
CA THR A 621 -55.99 40.43 9.73
C THR A 621 -56.11 39.31 10.75
N LYS A 622 -55.27 39.32 11.78
CA LYS A 622 -55.34 38.42 12.94
C LYS A 622 -55.47 39.22 14.23
N THR A 623 -56.16 38.64 15.21
CA THR A 623 -56.38 39.27 16.52
C THR A 623 -55.94 38.38 17.66
N ALA A 624 -55.40 38.95 18.73
CA ALA A 624 -55.10 38.31 19.99
C ALA A 624 -55.69 39.12 21.14
N ASN A 625 -56.02 38.46 22.24
CA ASN A 625 -56.63 39.10 23.41
C ASN A 625 -55.65 39.05 24.58
N ILE A 626 -55.51 40.18 25.28
CA ILE A 626 -54.75 40.31 26.52
C ILE A 626 -55.73 40.60 27.65
N THR A 627 -55.68 39.80 28.69
CA THR A 627 -56.49 40.02 29.89
C THR A 627 -55.72 40.84 30.91
N ILE A 628 -56.34 41.90 31.43
CA ILE A 628 -55.85 42.68 32.58
C ILE A 628 -56.84 42.60 33.72
N THR A 629 -56.37 42.77 34.95
CA THR A 629 -57.18 42.77 36.16
C THR A 629 -56.94 44.07 36.92
N VAL A 630 -58.01 44.78 37.23
CA VAL A 630 -58.02 45.96 38.09
C VAL A 630 -58.49 45.50 39.47
N THR A 631 -57.71 45.76 40.51
CA THR A 631 -58.04 45.37 41.89
C THR A 631 -58.14 46.59 42.81
N SER A 632 -59.04 46.52 43.79
CA SER A 632 -59.09 47.50 44.88
C SER A 632 -57.93 47.22 45.84
N ALA A 633 -57.13 48.25 46.15
CA ALA A 633 -55.88 48.10 46.90
C ALA A 633 -56.07 47.44 48.29
N SER A 634 -55.56 46.21 48.44
CA SER A 634 -55.05 45.70 49.72
C SER A 634 -54.01 44.60 49.49
N VAL A 635 -52.80 44.84 49.98
CA VAL A 635 -51.73 43.93 50.46
C VAL A 635 -51.56 42.56 49.78
N GLU A 636 -50.38 42.36 49.18
CA GLU A 636 -49.88 41.10 48.59
C GLU A 636 -50.02 39.88 49.52
N PRO A 637 -50.36 38.70 48.96
CA PRO A 637 -50.14 37.41 49.61
C PRO A 637 -48.86 36.72 49.13
N ASN A 638 -48.10 36.24 50.11
CA ASN A 638 -47.12 35.15 50.05
C ASN A 638 -47.58 33.96 49.17
N PRO A 639 -46.66 33.24 48.50
CA PRO A 639 -46.96 31.95 47.91
C PRO A 639 -47.30 30.90 49.01
N PRO A 640 -48.22 29.94 48.73
CA PRO A 640 -48.59 28.90 49.67
C PRO A 640 -47.42 27.95 50.00
N SER A 641 -47.27 27.66 51.28
CA SER A 641 -46.41 26.61 51.83
C SER A 641 -46.83 25.23 51.28
N GLY A 642 -45.92 24.55 50.57
CA GLY A 642 -45.99 23.10 50.35
C GLY A 642 -45.78 22.58 48.93
N GLU A 643 -45.87 23.41 47.89
CA GLU A 643 -45.73 23.01 46.48
C GLU A 643 -44.48 23.62 45.81
N TYR A 644 -43.89 22.86 44.88
CA TYR A 644 -42.74 23.30 44.08
C TYR A 644 -43.19 24.25 42.95
N VAL A 645 -42.61 25.44 42.89
CA VAL A 645 -42.79 26.41 41.79
C VAL A 645 -41.63 26.28 40.82
N GLU A 646 -41.92 26.10 39.53
CA GLU A 646 -40.89 26.10 38.47
C GLU A 646 -40.37 27.52 38.22
N ILE A 647 -39.05 27.68 38.22
CA ILE A 647 -38.36 28.94 37.96
C ILE A 647 -37.68 28.86 36.59
N PRO A 648 -37.98 29.77 35.66
CA PRO A 648 -37.29 29.83 34.38
C PRO A 648 -35.82 30.21 34.59
N LEU A 649 -34.92 29.54 33.86
CA LEU A 649 -33.49 29.78 33.91
C LEU A 649 -32.99 30.37 32.59
N THR A 650 -32.24 31.46 32.66
CA THR A 650 -31.42 31.95 31.55
C THR A 650 -29.99 31.47 31.73
N TRP A 651 -29.39 30.93 30.67
CA TRP A 651 -28.00 30.45 30.69
C TRP A 651 -27.06 31.40 29.97
N HIS A 652 -25.88 31.59 30.56
CA HIS A 652 -24.77 32.40 30.08
C HIS A 652 -23.51 31.54 29.90
N ASN A 653 -22.59 32.00 29.05
CA ASN A 653 -21.28 31.35 28.88
C ASN A 653 -20.32 31.80 29.99
N GLY A 654 -19.56 30.85 30.54
CA GLY A 654 -18.62 31.10 31.64
C GLY A 654 -18.94 30.24 32.86
N ARG A 655 -18.16 30.40 33.92
CA ARG A 655 -18.32 29.71 35.20
C ARG A 655 -18.35 30.73 36.33
N VAL A 656 -19.30 30.61 37.25
CA VAL A 656 -19.18 31.30 38.53
C VAL A 656 -18.15 30.56 39.38
N ASP A 657 -17.04 31.20 39.73
CA ASP A 657 -16.04 30.57 40.59
C ASP A 657 -16.64 30.27 41.97
N GLY A 658 -16.58 29.00 42.36
CA GLY A 658 -17.21 28.52 43.59
C GLY A 658 -16.49 28.95 44.88
N VAL A 659 -15.38 29.68 44.77
CA VAL A 659 -14.57 30.19 45.88
C VAL A 659 -14.65 31.71 45.94
N THR A 660 -14.52 32.42 44.81
CA THR A 660 -14.49 33.89 44.77
C THR A 660 -15.84 34.53 44.41
N GLY A 661 -16.76 33.81 43.78
CA GLY A 661 -18.03 34.35 43.29
C GLY A 661 -17.92 35.20 42.01
N GLU A 662 -16.72 35.35 41.46
CA GLU A 662 -16.47 36.07 40.19
C GLU A 662 -16.82 35.19 38.97
N ILE A 663 -17.01 35.83 37.82
CA ILE A 663 -17.26 35.15 36.55
C ILE A 663 -15.92 34.85 35.85
N ASP A 664 -15.71 33.58 35.52
CA ASP A 664 -14.57 33.07 34.76
C ASP A 664 -15.04 32.63 33.37
N ASP A 665 -14.62 33.36 32.33
CA ASP A 665 -15.07 33.20 30.93
C ASP A 665 -14.48 31.97 30.21
N LYS A 666 -14.39 30.82 30.90
CA LYS A 666 -13.90 29.58 30.32
C LYS A 666 -14.91 28.96 29.36
N ALA A 667 -14.45 28.71 28.14
CA ALA A 667 -15.22 28.15 27.01
C ALA A 667 -15.95 26.80 27.26
N LYS A 668 -15.68 26.09 28.37
CA LYS A 668 -16.26 24.77 28.67
C LYS A 668 -17.33 24.78 29.77
N TYR A 669 -17.78 25.96 30.18
CA TYR A 669 -18.76 26.14 31.26
C TYR A 669 -19.91 27.04 30.84
N SER A 670 -21.05 26.81 31.50
CA SER A 670 -22.20 27.72 31.48
C SER A 670 -22.75 27.92 32.88
N TYR A 671 -23.35 29.07 33.13
CA TYR A 671 -23.98 29.41 34.41
C TYR A 671 -25.35 30.08 34.23
N THR A 672 -26.20 30.06 35.26
CA THR A 672 -27.52 30.70 35.21
C THR A 672 -27.54 32.10 35.83
N ASP A 673 -28.57 32.89 35.49
CA ASP A 673 -28.95 34.05 36.29
C ASP A 673 -29.12 33.70 37.78
N ALA A 674 -28.98 34.70 38.65
CA ALA A 674 -29.21 34.55 40.08
C ALA A 674 -30.72 34.40 40.37
N VAL A 675 -31.08 33.31 41.01
CA VAL A 675 -32.45 33.02 41.45
C VAL A 675 -32.58 33.36 42.93
N SER A 676 -33.53 34.21 43.30
CA SER A 676 -33.78 34.52 44.71
C SER A 676 -34.38 33.33 45.45
N VAL A 677 -33.86 33.04 46.64
CA VAL A 677 -34.26 31.90 47.49
C VAL A 677 -34.58 32.31 48.93
N SER A 678 -34.75 33.61 49.20
CA SER A 678 -34.86 34.17 50.56
C SER A 678 -36.03 33.64 51.41
N ASN A 679 -37.04 33.01 50.79
CA ASN A 679 -38.19 32.38 51.45
C ASN A 679 -38.43 30.94 50.97
N VAL A 680 -37.40 30.30 50.42
CA VAL A 680 -37.48 28.93 49.87
C VAL A 680 -36.87 27.97 50.88
N SER A 681 -37.53 26.86 51.12
CA SER A 681 -37.07 25.82 52.05
C SER A 681 -36.28 24.72 51.34
N MET A 682 -36.70 24.34 50.13
CA MET A 682 -36.01 23.34 49.31
C MET A 682 -35.96 23.73 47.83
N VAL A 683 -34.94 23.22 47.15
CA VAL A 683 -34.74 23.39 45.71
C VAL A 683 -34.56 22.01 45.08
N LYS A 684 -35.20 21.81 43.92
CA LYS A 684 -35.06 20.62 43.09
C LYS A 684 -34.65 21.02 41.67
N ALA A 685 -33.46 20.61 41.24
CA ALA A 685 -32.94 20.85 39.91
C ALA A 685 -32.93 19.54 39.10
N THR A 686 -33.48 19.57 37.88
CA THR A 686 -33.54 18.41 36.98
C THR A 686 -32.86 18.74 35.66
N VAL A 687 -32.01 17.84 35.15
CA VAL A 687 -31.25 17.99 33.91
C VAL A 687 -31.39 16.74 33.06
N GLN A 688 -31.64 16.91 31.75
CA GLN A 688 -31.59 15.85 30.73
C GLN A 688 -30.74 16.31 29.55
N THR A 689 -29.82 15.45 29.07
CA THR A 689 -28.90 15.81 27.98
C THR A 689 -29.05 14.89 26.76
N ASN A 690 -28.84 15.44 25.56
CA ASN A 690 -29.07 14.74 24.28
C ASN A 690 -27.76 14.42 23.51
N ILE A 691 -26.58 14.54 24.12
CA ILE A 691 -25.28 14.42 23.42
C ILE A 691 -24.25 13.61 24.25
N CYS A 692 -23.34 12.89 23.60
CA CYS A 692 -22.37 11.95 24.21
C CYS A 692 -21.15 12.62 24.85
N THR A 693 -21.26 13.08 26.10
CA THR A 693 -20.13 13.26 27.03
C THR A 693 -20.62 13.36 28.48
N GLU A 694 -19.75 13.11 29.45
CA GLU A 694 -20.01 13.24 30.90
C GLU A 694 -20.20 14.73 31.31
N TYR A 695 -21.26 15.03 32.08
CA TYR A 695 -21.59 16.38 32.57
C TYR A 695 -21.48 16.47 34.10
N TYR A 696 -21.24 17.69 34.60
CA TYR A 696 -21.26 18.00 36.04
C TYR A 696 -22.15 19.21 36.31
N LEU A 697 -23.24 19.00 37.07
CA LEU A 697 -24.11 20.06 37.60
C LEU A 697 -23.60 20.55 38.96
N GLN A 698 -23.70 21.85 39.23
CA GLN A 698 -23.26 22.43 40.49
C GLN A 698 -24.15 23.60 40.93
N LEU A 699 -24.60 23.59 42.19
CA LEU A 699 -25.43 24.63 42.81
C LEU A 699 -24.55 25.51 43.71
N VAL A 700 -24.62 26.83 43.53
CA VAL A 700 -23.78 27.82 44.24
C VAL A 700 -24.66 28.85 44.95
N TRP A 701 -24.52 28.96 46.27
CA TRP A 701 -25.41 29.74 47.13
C TRP A 701 -24.76 31.04 47.59
N PHE A 702 -25.51 32.15 47.57
CA PHE A 702 -25.04 33.49 47.94
C PHE A 702 -25.96 34.13 48.98
N ASN A 703 -25.39 34.98 49.85
CA ASN A 703 -26.14 35.80 50.80
C ASN A 703 -26.65 37.11 50.13
N ALA A 704 -27.35 37.94 50.90
CA ALA A 704 -27.91 39.19 50.42
C ALA A 704 -26.86 40.21 49.93
N ASN A 705 -25.61 40.11 50.41
CA ASN A 705 -24.48 40.94 50.01
C ASN A 705 -23.72 40.36 48.81
N ASN A 706 -24.27 39.32 48.17
CA ASN A 706 -23.66 38.60 47.06
C ASN A 706 -22.37 37.84 47.43
N GLU A 707 -22.16 37.57 48.72
CA GLU A 707 -21.06 36.74 49.21
C GLU A 707 -21.49 35.27 49.23
N MET A 708 -20.63 34.38 48.76
CA MET A 708 -20.92 32.96 48.68
C MET A 708 -20.98 32.31 50.08
N ILE A 709 -22.02 31.50 50.33
CA ILE A 709 -22.29 30.88 51.64
C ILE A 709 -21.84 29.41 51.66
N ARG A 710 -22.07 28.69 50.56
CA ARG A 710 -21.80 27.25 50.50
C ARG A 710 -21.49 26.80 49.08
N TYR A 711 -20.46 25.97 48.98
CA TYR A 711 -20.14 25.13 47.82
C TYR A 711 -20.44 23.67 48.20
N SER A 712 -21.07 22.91 47.32
CA SER A 712 -21.27 21.48 47.53
C SER A 712 -20.23 20.68 46.76
N GLU A 713 -19.27 20.07 47.48
CA GLU A 713 -18.34 19.08 46.89
C GLU A 713 -18.99 17.71 46.70
N ASP A 714 -20.11 17.43 47.36
CA ASP A 714 -20.77 16.13 47.37
C ASP A 714 -21.85 15.97 46.27
N ASP A 715 -22.20 17.04 45.54
CA ASP A 715 -23.29 17.05 44.55
C ASP A 715 -22.79 17.05 43.10
N ARG A 716 -21.94 16.08 42.74
CA ARG A 716 -21.61 15.80 41.33
C ARG A 716 -22.56 14.75 40.78
N ALA A 717 -23.59 15.20 40.08
CA ALA A 717 -24.39 14.35 39.21
C ALA A 717 -23.64 14.11 37.90
N THR A 718 -23.09 12.91 37.69
CA THR A 718 -22.56 12.45 36.41
C THR A 718 -23.61 11.64 35.65
N THR A 719 -23.75 11.93 34.36
CA THR A 719 -24.80 11.36 33.53
C THR A 719 -24.30 11.11 32.11
N THR A 720 -24.92 10.14 31.42
CA THR A 720 -24.70 9.85 30.00
C THR A 720 -25.89 10.29 29.15
N THR A 721 -25.79 10.17 27.83
CA THR A 721 -26.81 10.67 26.90
C THR A 721 -28.19 10.06 27.14
N GLY A 722 -29.22 10.90 27.29
CA GLY A 722 -30.62 10.50 27.45
C GLY A 722 -31.07 10.31 28.90
N GLU A 723 -30.16 10.26 29.87
CA GLU A 723 -30.48 10.09 31.29
C GLU A 723 -30.94 11.41 31.93
N ILE A 724 -32.01 11.33 32.73
CA ILE A 724 -32.53 12.44 33.55
C ILE A 724 -31.87 12.34 34.92
N VAL A 725 -31.17 13.40 35.35
CA VAL A 725 -30.65 13.50 36.71
C VAL A 725 -31.35 14.61 37.47
N THR A 726 -31.71 14.30 38.71
CA THR A 726 -32.41 15.20 39.62
C THR A 726 -31.62 15.35 40.91
N VAL A 727 -31.43 16.60 41.35
CA VAL A 727 -30.80 16.94 42.64
C VAL A 727 -31.81 17.75 43.45
N GLU A 728 -32.11 17.30 44.67
CA GLU A 728 -33.05 17.96 45.59
C GLU A 728 -32.35 18.25 46.92
N MET A 729 -32.40 19.50 47.38
CA MET A 729 -31.66 19.94 48.57
C MET A 729 -32.35 21.07 49.33
N ALA A 730 -32.12 21.12 50.64
CA ALA A 730 -32.57 22.22 51.49
C ALA A 730 -31.73 23.49 51.24
N VAL A 731 -32.40 24.64 51.26
CA VAL A 731 -31.73 25.94 51.12
C VAL A 731 -30.87 26.21 52.36
N PRO A 732 -29.56 26.48 52.22
CA PRO A 732 -28.69 26.77 53.35
C PRO A 732 -29.15 28.01 54.13
N SER A 733 -29.01 27.97 55.45
CA SER A 733 -29.31 29.12 56.30
C SER A 733 -28.51 30.35 55.86
N GLY A 734 -29.21 31.48 55.68
CA GLY A 734 -28.62 32.75 55.22
C GLY A 734 -28.57 32.93 53.70
N ALA A 735 -28.91 31.91 52.89
CA ALA A 735 -28.95 32.04 51.44
C ALA A 735 -30.06 32.97 50.98
N SER A 736 -29.70 33.91 50.09
CA SER A 736 -30.61 34.86 49.45
C SER A 736 -30.69 34.64 47.94
N TYR A 737 -29.62 34.11 47.33
CA TYR A 737 -29.60 33.79 45.90
C TYR A 737 -28.94 32.43 45.62
N LEU A 738 -29.32 31.83 44.51
CA LEU A 738 -28.77 30.60 43.95
C LEU A 738 -28.33 30.83 42.50
N ARG A 739 -27.19 30.27 42.11
CA ARG A 739 -26.80 30.11 40.70
C ARG A 739 -26.45 28.65 40.42
N ILE A 740 -26.70 28.21 39.20
CA ILE A 740 -26.34 26.87 38.72
C ILE A 740 -25.16 27.00 37.76
N ASN A 741 -24.15 26.17 37.94
CA ASN A 741 -23.01 25.98 37.04
C ASN A 741 -23.10 24.60 36.35
N MET A 742 -22.70 24.53 35.09
CA MET A 742 -22.59 23.28 34.33
C MET A 742 -21.24 23.20 33.61
N LYS A 743 -20.56 22.05 33.71
CA LYS A 743 -19.27 21.77 33.03
C LYS A 743 -19.43 20.69 31.96
N HIS A 744 -18.85 20.92 30.78
CA HIS A 744 -18.82 19.95 29.67
C HIS A 744 -17.53 19.11 29.66
N GLY A 745 -17.62 17.85 29.20
CA GLY A 745 -16.50 16.92 29.03
C GLY A 745 -15.42 17.37 28.02
N THR A 746 -14.29 16.63 27.96
CA THR A 746 -13.02 17.10 27.37
C THR A 746 -12.93 17.15 25.84
N THR A 747 -13.89 16.61 25.08
CA THR A 747 -13.66 16.19 23.67
C THR A 747 -14.48 16.86 22.56
N SER A 748 -14.99 18.09 22.72
CA SER A 748 -15.60 18.77 21.55
C SER A 748 -15.54 20.30 21.60
N GLN A 749 -14.85 20.88 20.61
CA GLN A 749 -14.95 22.29 20.22
C GLN A 749 -16.20 22.46 19.33
N TYR A 750 -17.41 22.39 19.91
CA TYR A 750 -18.61 22.84 19.21
C TYR A 750 -19.58 23.48 20.21
N TYR A 751 -19.75 24.79 20.08
CA TYR A 751 -20.77 25.58 20.76
C TYR A 751 -22.14 25.19 20.18
N ALA A 752 -22.87 24.34 20.89
CA ALA A 752 -24.29 24.10 20.65
C ALA A 752 -24.98 23.72 21.97
N GLN A 753 -25.62 24.72 22.57
CA GLN A 753 -26.85 24.63 23.35
C GLN A 753 -27.26 23.22 23.88
N ALA A 754 -26.77 22.83 25.06
CA ALA A 754 -27.46 21.85 25.90
C ALA A 754 -28.73 22.51 26.47
N ARG A 755 -29.78 22.67 25.66
CA ARG A 755 -30.90 23.58 25.96
C ARG A 755 -32.30 22.98 25.96
N SER A 756 -32.50 21.68 25.87
CA SER A 756 -33.89 21.21 25.80
C SER A 756 -34.60 21.16 27.16
N ASN A 757 -34.08 20.50 28.22
CA ASN A 757 -34.93 20.17 29.37
C ASN A 757 -34.28 20.35 30.78
N THR A 758 -33.58 21.46 31.05
CA THR A 758 -33.13 21.77 32.43
C THR A 758 -34.17 22.62 33.15
N GLN A 759 -34.71 22.11 34.28
CA GLN A 759 -35.75 22.78 35.07
C GLN A 759 -35.29 22.96 36.52
N LEU A 760 -35.59 24.12 37.10
CA LEU A 760 -35.41 24.41 38.52
C LEU A 760 -36.76 24.59 39.18
N PHE A 761 -36.98 23.88 40.28
CA PHE A 761 -38.16 24.03 41.10
C PHE A 761 -37.76 24.47 42.50
N VAL A 762 -38.55 25.37 43.11
CA VAL A 762 -38.35 25.89 44.47
C VAL A 762 -39.59 25.65 45.32
N LYS A 763 -39.44 25.20 46.58
CA LYS A 763 -40.52 24.82 47.49
C LYS A 763 -40.46 25.53 48.84
#